data_AF-A0A8T6LV61-F1
#
_entry.id   AF-A0A8T6LV61-F1
#
_cell.length_a   1.000
_cell.length_b   1.000
_cell.length_c   1.000
_cell.angle_alpha   90.00
_cell.angle_beta   90.00
_cell.angle_gamma   90.00
#
_symmetry.space_group_name_H-M   'P 1'
#
loop_
_entity.id
_entity.type
_entity.pdbx_description
1 polymer ?
#
loop_
_entity_poly.entity_id
_entity_poly.type
_entity_poly.pdbx_seq_one_letter_code
_entity_poly.pdbx_strand_id
1 'polypeptide(L)'
;MPPSDESGTKRGHNPLLGLDIERLEAEMETYHQWLDEHADEAYIIAEKARKLGYDLKEHVEIPRAADLAGRTEKLLVEYLDGYEVAEDIRKLLAEHDRETTSIMMAQSVARGFREQGHDLITAIDVGLRVGLAVLTEAVLVAPLEGISEVRLLNNIDGSQFVSVHFAGPIRAAGGTAQALAVLIADMIRRELNIGHYQPTDPEVERVKEEFGLYRGNLQYRPSPAEIDEIVRACPIMINGESTERIECSGYGRVRNIDEPRIRGGVLLVIGEGMCLKAPKIQKHTERLQVPGWDFISKFASKGKSDDNDGDESQFKSRKVPMITKFMKDIIAGRPVFGAPLQPGGFRLRYGRARPSGLAAASTNTASMLAMDDFITIGTQMKIERPGKACAITPSDDTDGPWVVLRDGRFLRLDDAKSYTAIGSQVASVWDNGELVLGYGEFMENNKKLVPAGYSNDWWASDLLEELNSEDAVAEFASIIEQPRTSFPNGIPGIHPEDAEDPGKQHIARRKWHVFLAACTVNWGQCKLLAHRFKTSIPAPHNPWFLDLPIEWVPSVLELIDQATIEPFGTSNTPPPEIEEHLQAMPLPEKRQLRIPGGVRNWSPEMMDRLRPERLDNLAEFEIPGPNLQPLTPIFAKEMPEAWAYIQHGLAKGAAMILGLRHHHDGEDLVITTGWPALLEGFGYSFEDEKPLRIVDAKTRFEERIHQLRQSQITLTEERERLEVLRQARATVRIAAETNARQRGLGIAETDEVGRQAAAQVPNPGPADPKLYLAAQIHEDDHIVDGILLQVRKISDLRWEHAAPVRIGCRMGRPEKAAPRVMNPMTHALFPIDLNGGNQRLLANAANKQSIRVQMGRRTCKKCGKESPFILCHHRLVDSDGHERVGETCGGRTKMRESDNKKRRRRGEIQTVRLDTMIEDARIRLGIDRIPRQVKCMKQIASRDQTPEAIEKGLLRAKHKLPVFRDGTVRFDMSDVPITHFTPREVGVPWQTLESLGYANDCEGNPLQNDEQMLEIFPQDFIVSKNACEFFVRTAQFIDE
;
A
#
# COMPACT_ATOMS: atom_id res chain seq x y z
N MET A 1 13.99 21.43 -17.43
CA MET A 1 14.85 21.47 -16.22
C MET A 1 14.75 22.86 -15.65
N PRO A 2 14.55 23.07 -14.34
CA PRO A 2 14.62 24.42 -13.80
C PRO A 2 16.05 24.95 -14.00
N PRO A 3 16.22 26.24 -14.31
CA PRO A 3 17.56 26.83 -14.41
C PRO A 3 18.26 26.72 -13.05
N SER A 4 19.46 26.15 -13.03
CA SER A 4 20.35 26.23 -11.87
C SER A 4 20.90 27.64 -11.76
N ASP A 5 21.16 28.11 -10.55
CA ASP A 5 21.95 29.32 -10.35
C ASP A 5 23.43 29.10 -10.78
N GLU A 6 24.22 30.17 -10.81
CA GLU A 6 25.64 30.13 -11.18
C GLU A 6 26.48 29.25 -10.22
N SER A 7 25.91 28.82 -9.08
CA SER A 7 26.54 27.95 -8.08
C SER A 7 26.21 26.45 -8.27
N GLY A 8 25.36 26.11 -9.24
CA GLY A 8 24.90 24.73 -9.47
C GLY A 8 23.83 24.26 -8.50
N THR A 9 23.32 25.14 -7.64
CA THR A 9 22.17 24.87 -6.78
C THR A 9 20.90 25.02 -7.63
N LYS A 10 20.06 23.97 -7.64
CA LYS A 10 18.79 24.02 -8.38
C LYS A 10 17.88 25.04 -7.69
N ARG A 11 17.42 26.06 -8.42
CA ARG A 11 16.41 27.03 -7.96
C ARG A 11 15.18 26.32 -7.41
N GLY A 12 14.63 26.80 -6.29
CA GLY A 12 13.34 26.36 -5.73
C GLY A 12 13.37 25.22 -4.72
N HIS A 13 14.52 24.90 -4.11
CA HIS A 13 14.67 23.72 -3.25
C HIS A 13 14.70 23.98 -1.74
N ASN A 14 14.18 25.12 -1.26
CA ASN A 14 13.98 25.33 0.19
C ASN A 14 12.57 24.86 0.61
N PRO A 15 12.43 23.70 1.29
CA PRO A 15 11.12 23.18 1.70
C PRO A 15 10.49 23.96 2.86
N LEU A 16 11.25 24.83 3.53
CA LEU A 16 10.79 25.62 4.68
C LEU A 16 10.21 26.99 4.27
N LEU A 17 10.22 27.27 2.97
CA LEU A 17 9.80 28.55 2.44
C LEU A 17 8.29 28.75 2.60
N GLY A 18 7.90 29.88 3.20
CA GLY A 18 6.48 30.18 3.47
C GLY A 18 5.93 29.56 4.76
N LEU A 19 6.77 28.87 5.55
CA LEU A 19 6.42 28.37 6.88
C LEU A 19 6.88 29.34 7.96
N ASP A 20 6.03 29.51 8.98
CA ASP A 20 6.35 30.26 10.20
C ASP A 20 6.97 29.30 11.22
N ILE A 21 8.28 29.08 11.10
CA ILE A 21 9.00 28.07 11.88
C ILE A 21 8.92 28.38 13.38
N GLU A 22 9.12 29.65 13.78
CA GLU A 22 9.09 30.05 15.19
C GLU A 22 7.73 29.76 15.83
N ARG A 23 6.64 30.07 15.12
CA ARG A 23 5.29 29.74 15.60
C ARG A 23 5.08 28.23 15.68
N LEU A 24 5.40 27.49 14.62
CA LEU A 24 5.18 26.04 14.55
C LEU A 24 5.99 25.28 15.63
N GLU A 25 7.22 25.71 15.90
CA GLU A 25 8.05 25.15 16.97
C GLU A 25 7.43 25.42 18.34
N ALA A 26 6.97 26.65 18.61
CA ALA A 26 6.30 27.01 19.87
C ALA A 26 4.97 26.26 20.08
N GLU A 27 4.16 26.11 19.02
CA GLU A 27 2.94 25.31 19.03
C GLU A 27 3.25 23.83 19.34
N MET A 28 4.30 23.28 18.72
CA MET A 28 4.73 21.90 18.94
C MET A 28 5.26 21.65 20.35
N GLU A 29 6.05 22.59 20.91
CA GLU A 29 6.51 22.52 22.30
C GLU A 29 5.33 22.53 23.28
N THR A 30 4.37 23.43 23.07
CA THR A 30 3.16 23.53 23.89
C THR A 30 2.34 22.25 23.80
N TYR A 31 2.17 21.71 22.60
CA TYR A 31 1.45 20.46 22.34
C TYR A 31 2.12 19.26 23.03
N HIS A 32 3.43 19.11 22.90
CA HIS A 32 4.17 18.04 23.58
C HIS A 32 4.10 18.16 25.10
N GLN A 33 4.25 19.37 25.64
CA GLN A 33 4.09 19.61 27.07
C GLN A 33 2.70 19.20 27.56
N TRP A 34 1.65 19.60 26.83
CA TRP A 34 0.28 19.24 27.16
C TRP A 34 0.09 17.71 27.19
N LEU A 35 0.60 16.99 26.18
CA LEU A 35 0.51 15.53 26.13
C LEU A 35 1.30 14.86 27.25
N ASP A 36 2.50 15.35 27.56
CA ASP A 36 3.34 14.79 28.61
C ASP A 36 2.69 14.96 30.00
N GLU A 37 2.11 16.12 30.28
CA GLU A 37 1.39 16.41 31.52
C GLU A 37 0.18 15.47 31.70
N HIS A 38 -0.68 15.36 30.69
CA HIS A 38 -1.86 14.49 30.76
C HIS A 38 -1.50 13.00 30.79
N ALA A 39 -0.42 12.60 30.12
CA ALA A 39 0.10 11.24 30.24
C ALA A 39 0.61 10.98 31.66
N ASP A 40 1.34 11.91 32.28
CA ASP A 40 1.81 11.77 33.66
C ASP A 40 0.67 11.69 34.66
N GLU A 41 -0.41 12.46 34.49
CA GLU A 41 -1.61 12.33 35.30
C GLU A 41 -2.20 10.92 35.25
N ALA A 42 -2.31 10.33 34.05
CA ALA A 42 -2.79 8.96 33.88
C ALA A 42 -1.85 7.94 34.56
N TYR A 43 -0.52 8.11 34.43
CA TYR A 43 0.45 7.25 35.11
C TYR A 43 0.40 7.39 36.63
N ILE A 44 0.20 8.58 37.17
CA ILE A 44 0.05 8.82 38.61
C ILE A 44 -1.16 8.05 39.16
N ILE A 45 -2.29 8.09 38.45
CA ILE A 45 -3.50 7.35 38.83
C ILE A 45 -3.22 5.84 38.78
N ALA A 46 -2.64 5.36 37.67
CA ALA A 46 -2.33 3.94 37.49
C ALA A 46 -1.33 3.42 38.54
N GLU A 47 -0.29 4.18 38.87
CA GLU A 47 0.69 3.85 39.92
C GLU A 47 0.05 3.80 41.31
N LYS A 48 -0.82 4.76 41.65
CA LYS A 48 -1.58 4.72 42.90
C LYS A 48 -2.42 3.44 42.98
N ALA A 49 -3.09 3.06 41.90
CA ALA A 49 -3.89 1.83 41.83
C ALA A 49 -3.01 0.56 41.96
N ARG A 50 -1.88 0.49 41.26
CA ARG A 50 -0.96 -0.67 41.30
C ARG A 50 -0.31 -0.86 42.68
N LYS A 51 0.00 0.23 43.39
CA LYS A 51 0.55 0.20 44.76
C LYS A 51 -0.38 -0.40 45.80
N LEU A 52 -1.70 -0.46 45.54
CA LEU A 52 -2.65 -1.19 46.39
C LEU A 52 -2.39 -2.70 46.40
N GLY A 53 -1.61 -3.21 45.44
CA GLY A 53 -1.13 -4.59 45.41
C GLY A 53 -2.16 -5.63 44.99
N TYR A 54 -3.25 -5.20 44.35
CA TYR A 54 -4.30 -6.09 43.84
C TYR A 54 -3.91 -6.80 42.54
N ASP A 55 -2.95 -6.24 41.80
CA ASP A 55 -2.45 -6.76 40.53
C ASP A 55 -1.11 -7.50 40.66
N LEU A 56 -0.69 -8.16 39.57
CA LEU A 56 0.52 -8.99 39.51
C LEU A 56 1.77 -8.24 39.99
N LYS A 57 1.94 -7.01 39.51
CA LYS A 57 3.04 -6.09 39.86
C LYS A 57 2.49 -4.89 40.63
N GLU A 58 3.32 -4.36 41.52
CA GLU A 58 3.03 -3.18 42.37
C GLU A 58 3.32 -1.84 41.69
N HIS A 59 3.75 -1.87 40.43
CA HIS A 59 4.02 -0.74 39.56
C HIS A 59 3.35 -0.97 38.19
N VAL A 60 3.28 0.07 37.38
CA VAL A 60 2.76 0.02 36.01
C VAL A 60 3.74 -0.75 35.12
N GLU A 61 3.21 -1.73 34.38
CA GLU A 61 4.03 -2.67 33.58
C GLU A 61 4.37 -2.15 32.17
N ILE A 62 3.77 -1.03 31.74
CA ILE A 62 4.02 -0.39 30.46
C ILE A 62 4.92 0.83 30.74
N PRO A 63 6.21 0.79 30.41
CA PRO A 63 7.09 1.93 30.67
C PRO A 63 6.92 3.02 29.59
N ARG A 64 6.98 4.29 29.98
CA ARG A 64 7.07 5.43 29.04
C ARG A 64 8.44 5.45 28.38
N ALA A 65 8.55 5.90 27.14
CA ALA A 65 9.84 6.19 26.50
C ALA A 65 9.67 7.38 25.56
N ALA A 66 10.60 8.34 25.61
CA ALA A 66 10.55 9.54 24.78
C ALA A 66 10.99 9.27 23.33
N ASP A 67 11.97 8.40 23.14
CA ASP A 67 12.63 8.19 21.85
C ASP A 67 13.02 6.73 21.62
N LEU A 68 13.59 6.46 20.44
CA LEU A 68 14.09 5.14 20.04
C LEU A 68 15.10 4.57 21.05
N ALA A 69 16.02 5.41 21.52
CA ALA A 69 17.05 5.03 22.47
C ALA A 69 16.44 4.54 23.78
N GLY A 70 15.54 5.33 24.38
CA GLY A 70 14.82 4.96 25.59
C GLY A 70 13.91 3.76 25.40
N ARG A 71 13.26 3.61 24.23
CA ARG A 71 12.48 2.40 23.92
C ARG A 71 13.35 1.16 23.89
N THR A 72 14.52 1.23 23.25
CA THR A 72 15.45 0.10 23.12
C THR A 72 15.94 -0.38 24.48
N GLU A 73 16.38 0.55 25.32
CA GLU A 73 16.83 0.24 26.68
C GLU A 73 15.71 -0.38 27.52
N LYS A 74 14.53 0.25 27.54
CA LYS A 74 13.37 -0.23 28.31
C LYS A 74 12.84 -1.58 27.82
N LEU A 75 12.88 -1.82 26.52
CA LEU A 75 12.47 -3.09 25.92
C LEU A 75 13.40 -4.24 26.36
N LEU A 76 14.69 -3.96 26.52
CA LEU A 76 15.73 -4.95 26.80
C LEU A 76 16.24 -4.92 28.24
N VAL A 77 15.53 -4.27 29.17
CA VAL A 77 15.92 -4.17 30.60
C VAL A 77 16.32 -5.52 31.21
N GLU A 78 15.59 -6.60 30.91
CA GLU A 78 15.89 -7.93 31.46
C GLU A 78 17.16 -8.57 30.88
N TYR A 79 17.64 -8.08 29.73
CA TYR A 79 18.83 -8.58 29.04
C TYR A 79 20.06 -7.70 29.29
N LEU A 80 19.87 -6.40 29.53
CA LEU A 80 20.94 -5.44 29.69
C LEU A 80 21.62 -5.50 31.06
N ASP A 81 21.01 -6.10 32.07
CA ASP A 81 21.57 -6.22 33.45
C ASP A 81 22.08 -4.86 34.02
N GLY A 82 21.41 -3.77 33.68
CA GLY A 82 21.78 -2.41 34.08
C GLY A 82 22.79 -1.70 33.16
N TYR A 83 23.19 -2.30 32.04
CA TYR A 83 24.03 -1.68 31.02
C TYR A 83 23.25 -0.58 30.29
N GLU A 84 23.69 0.67 30.43
CA GLU A 84 23.06 1.83 29.80
C GLU A 84 23.44 1.87 28.31
N VAL A 85 22.42 1.91 27.43
CA VAL A 85 22.63 1.96 25.97
C VAL A 85 22.02 3.20 25.32
N ALA A 86 21.11 3.91 26.01
CA ALA A 86 20.33 4.97 25.37
C ALA A 86 21.18 6.16 24.92
N GLU A 87 22.09 6.67 25.75
CA GLU A 87 22.94 7.80 25.40
C GLU A 87 23.88 7.50 24.21
N ASP A 88 24.42 6.29 24.15
CA ASP A 88 25.30 5.89 23.05
C ASP A 88 24.53 5.74 21.74
N ILE A 89 23.29 5.22 21.80
CA ILE A 89 22.39 5.19 20.65
C ILE A 89 22.09 6.61 20.15
N ARG A 90 21.80 7.57 21.04
CA ARG A 90 21.53 8.98 20.67
C ARG A 90 22.72 9.60 19.95
N LYS A 91 23.92 9.45 20.51
CA LYS A 91 25.16 9.96 19.90
C LYS A 91 25.39 9.38 18.52
N LEU A 92 25.26 8.06 18.37
CA LEU A 92 25.45 7.40 17.08
C LEU A 92 24.37 7.74 16.05
N LEU A 93 23.13 8.01 16.46
CA LEU A 93 22.06 8.42 15.54
C LEU A 93 22.21 9.86 15.04
N ALA A 94 22.92 10.72 15.79
CA ALA A 94 23.21 12.08 15.35
C ALA A 94 24.22 12.11 14.18
N GLU A 95 25.12 11.11 14.12
CA GLU A 95 26.20 11.03 13.13
C GLU A 95 25.94 10.02 12.00
N HIS A 96 25.15 8.99 12.26
CA HIS A 96 24.96 7.86 11.36
C HIS A 96 23.49 7.53 11.15
N ASP A 97 23.20 6.88 10.02
CA ASP A 97 21.86 6.34 9.76
C ASP A 97 21.56 5.12 10.64
N ARG A 98 20.28 4.90 10.91
CA ARG A 98 19.78 3.85 11.81
C ARG A 98 20.39 2.47 11.56
N GLU A 99 20.52 2.06 10.30
CA GLU A 99 21.09 0.76 9.96
C GLU A 99 22.58 0.65 10.36
N THR A 100 23.36 1.71 10.17
CA THR A 100 24.77 1.74 10.58
C THR A 100 24.89 1.82 12.10
N THR A 101 24.12 2.71 12.74
CA THR A 101 23.99 2.81 14.21
C THR A 101 23.70 1.45 14.83
N SER A 102 22.78 0.67 14.25
CA SER A 102 22.40 -0.64 14.78
C SER A 102 23.56 -1.63 14.83
N ILE A 103 24.40 -1.65 13.80
CA ILE A 103 25.55 -2.56 13.70
C ILE A 103 26.64 -2.12 14.67
N MET A 104 26.96 -0.83 14.70
CA MET A 104 27.99 -0.28 15.59
C MET A 104 27.60 -0.45 17.06
N MET A 105 26.34 -0.17 17.40
CA MET A 105 25.83 -0.37 18.76
C MET A 105 25.88 -1.85 19.16
N ALA A 106 25.49 -2.76 18.26
CA ALA A 106 25.54 -4.19 18.53
C ALA A 106 26.97 -4.69 18.83
N GLN A 107 27.96 -4.24 18.07
CA GLN A 107 29.38 -4.54 18.33
C GLN A 107 29.87 -3.92 19.64
N SER A 108 29.53 -2.65 19.89
CA SER A 108 29.92 -1.93 21.10
C SER A 108 29.36 -2.60 22.37
N VAL A 109 28.07 -2.93 22.40
CA VAL A 109 27.44 -3.63 23.53
C VAL A 109 28.05 -5.01 23.73
N ALA A 110 28.22 -5.80 22.67
CA ALA A 110 28.82 -7.13 22.78
C ALA A 110 30.25 -7.08 23.34
N ARG A 111 31.05 -6.08 22.91
CA ARG A 111 32.40 -5.85 23.45
C ARG A 111 32.33 -5.43 24.93
N GLY A 112 31.46 -4.47 25.27
CA GLY A 112 31.28 -3.99 26.64
C GLY A 112 30.86 -5.09 27.62
N PHE A 113 29.93 -5.95 27.23
CA PHE A 113 29.53 -7.12 28.03
C PHE A 113 30.69 -8.09 28.26
N ARG A 114 31.55 -8.26 27.25
CA ARG A 114 32.74 -9.10 27.38
C ARG A 114 33.75 -8.50 28.35
N GLU A 115 33.95 -7.19 28.30
CA GLU A 115 34.83 -6.44 29.21
C GLU A 115 34.32 -6.47 30.67
N GLN A 116 32.99 -6.48 30.88
CA GLN A 116 32.36 -6.66 32.19
C GLN A 116 32.42 -8.10 32.73
N GLY A 117 32.97 -9.04 31.97
CA GLY A 117 33.22 -10.42 32.42
C GLY A 117 32.09 -11.41 32.12
N HIS A 118 31.08 -11.04 31.33
CA HIS A 118 30.05 -11.98 30.87
C HIS A 118 30.63 -13.00 29.87
N ASP A 119 29.96 -14.15 29.74
CA ASP A 119 30.34 -15.18 28.78
C ASP A 119 30.04 -14.75 27.33
N LEU A 120 30.70 -15.40 26.37
CA LEU A 120 30.58 -15.06 24.95
C LEU A 120 29.16 -15.21 24.41
N ILE A 121 28.38 -16.19 24.90
CA ILE A 121 27.01 -16.42 24.41
C ILE A 121 26.12 -15.25 24.84
N THR A 122 26.19 -14.87 26.11
CA THR A 122 25.44 -13.72 26.65
C THR A 122 25.81 -12.44 25.93
N ALA A 123 27.11 -12.17 25.73
CA ALA A 123 27.56 -10.98 25.01
C ALA A 123 27.01 -10.88 23.57
N ILE A 124 26.98 -12.01 22.83
CA ILE A 124 26.45 -12.04 21.47
C ILE A 124 24.93 -11.89 21.46
N ASP A 125 24.21 -12.58 22.35
CA ASP A 125 22.75 -12.52 22.43
C ASP A 125 22.29 -11.09 22.72
N VAL A 126 22.88 -10.43 23.73
CA VAL A 126 22.51 -9.04 24.09
C VAL A 126 22.86 -8.07 22.95
N GLY A 127 24.07 -8.15 22.39
CA GLY A 127 24.47 -7.29 21.26
C GLY A 127 23.54 -7.44 20.05
N LEU A 128 23.18 -8.68 19.70
CA LEU A 128 22.26 -8.96 18.60
C LEU A 128 20.85 -8.41 18.88
N ARG A 129 20.34 -8.56 20.11
CA ARG A 129 19.03 -8.02 20.50
C ARG A 129 19.01 -6.50 20.47
N VAL A 130 20.06 -5.82 20.94
CA VAL A 130 20.18 -4.36 20.86
C VAL A 130 20.23 -3.89 19.41
N GLY A 131 21.07 -4.50 18.57
CA GLY A 131 21.12 -4.16 17.14
C GLY A 131 19.77 -4.35 16.44
N LEU A 132 19.10 -5.49 16.69
CA LEU A 132 17.78 -5.75 16.12
C LEU A 132 16.71 -4.80 16.66
N ALA A 133 16.78 -4.41 17.94
CA ALA A 133 15.86 -3.44 18.54
C ALA A 133 16.02 -2.06 17.89
N VAL A 134 17.25 -1.57 17.70
CA VAL A 134 17.50 -0.31 16.98
C VAL A 134 16.95 -0.36 15.56
N LEU A 135 17.15 -1.47 14.83
CA LEU A 135 16.62 -1.65 13.47
C LEU A 135 15.09 -1.69 13.39
N THR A 136 14.45 -2.29 14.39
CA THR A 136 13.00 -2.46 14.46
C THR A 136 12.32 -1.36 15.26
N GLU A 137 13.04 -0.26 15.48
CA GLU A 137 12.63 0.93 16.24
C GLU A 137 12.17 0.65 17.68
N ALA A 138 12.52 -0.53 18.20
CA ALA A 138 12.04 -1.11 19.44
C ALA A 138 10.49 -1.16 19.54
N VAL A 139 9.80 -1.21 18.38
CA VAL A 139 8.33 -1.31 18.29
C VAL A 139 7.89 -2.76 18.12
N LEU A 140 8.74 -3.61 17.53
CA LEU A 140 8.40 -4.98 17.20
C LEU A 140 8.86 -5.95 18.28
N VAL A 141 8.14 -7.06 18.44
CA VAL A 141 8.51 -8.14 19.38
C VAL A 141 9.71 -8.97 18.91
N ALA A 142 10.22 -8.72 17.71
CA ALA A 142 11.30 -9.50 17.10
C ALA A 142 12.59 -9.60 17.95
N PRO A 143 13.07 -8.53 18.62
CA PRO A 143 14.23 -8.62 19.53
C PRO A 143 13.98 -9.48 20.77
N LEU A 144 12.72 -9.69 21.17
CA LEU A 144 12.35 -10.49 22.34
C LEU A 144 12.01 -11.93 21.96
N GLU A 145 11.02 -12.10 21.07
CA GLU A 145 10.45 -13.39 20.69
C GLU A 145 10.95 -13.93 19.34
N GLY A 146 11.60 -13.11 18.51
CA GLY A 146 12.10 -13.52 17.21
C GLY A 146 13.43 -14.30 17.28
N ILE A 147 14.23 -14.03 18.32
CA ILE A 147 15.48 -14.74 18.62
C ILE A 147 15.23 -15.59 19.87
N SER A 148 15.15 -16.91 19.71
CA SER A 148 14.90 -17.81 20.83
C SER A 148 16.16 -18.01 21.69
N GLU A 149 17.31 -18.21 21.06
CA GLU A 149 18.61 -18.33 21.73
C GLU A 149 19.77 -18.14 20.75
N VAL A 150 20.96 -17.87 21.28
CA VAL A 150 22.24 -17.89 20.57
C VAL A 150 23.09 -19.02 21.14
N ARG A 151 23.78 -19.77 20.28
CA ARG A 151 24.69 -20.85 20.68
C ARG A 151 26.05 -20.71 20.00
N LEU A 152 27.09 -21.18 20.68
CA LEU A 152 28.40 -21.43 20.09
C LEU A 152 28.55 -22.92 19.81
N LEU A 153 28.73 -23.27 18.54
CA LEU A 153 28.89 -24.65 18.07
C LEU A 153 30.27 -24.81 17.42
N ASN A 154 30.67 -26.05 17.16
CA ASN A 154 31.98 -26.37 16.61
C ASN A 154 31.86 -26.96 15.20
N ASN A 155 32.69 -26.47 14.28
CA ASN A 155 32.87 -27.03 12.94
C ASN A 155 33.50 -28.44 13.01
N ILE A 156 33.73 -29.08 11.86
CA ILE A 156 34.44 -30.37 11.79
C ILE A 156 35.90 -30.23 12.24
N ASP A 157 36.54 -29.10 11.90
CA ASP A 157 37.93 -28.78 12.26
C ASP A 157 38.10 -28.37 13.74
N GLY A 158 37.01 -28.31 14.51
CA GLY A 158 37.01 -27.90 15.92
C GLY A 158 36.94 -26.38 16.14
N SER A 159 36.96 -25.56 15.09
CA SER A 159 36.76 -24.11 15.23
C SER A 159 35.35 -23.77 15.68
N GLN A 160 35.21 -22.74 16.52
CA GLN A 160 33.91 -22.29 17.03
C GLN A 160 33.24 -21.32 16.05
N PHE A 161 31.92 -21.41 15.92
CA PHE A 161 31.08 -20.51 15.13
C PHE A 161 29.77 -20.17 15.85
N VAL A 162 29.12 -19.10 15.43
CA VAL A 162 27.84 -18.63 15.99
C VAL A 162 26.65 -19.28 15.28
N SER A 163 25.73 -19.85 16.05
CA SER A 163 24.42 -20.34 15.61
C SER A 163 23.32 -19.51 16.26
N VAL A 164 22.49 -18.86 15.43
CA VAL A 164 21.37 -18.03 15.90
C VAL A 164 20.06 -18.80 15.68
N HIS A 165 19.28 -19.00 16.75
CA HIS A 165 18.01 -19.70 16.67
C HIS A 165 16.87 -18.70 16.46
N PHE A 166 16.33 -18.67 15.25
CA PHE A 166 15.19 -17.83 14.88
C PHE A 166 13.87 -18.55 15.12
N ALA A 167 12.90 -17.85 15.70
CA ALA A 167 11.54 -18.33 15.91
C ALA A 167 10.55 -17.68 14.94
N GLY A 168 9.37 -18.28 14.78
CA GLY A 168 8.31 -17.77 13.87
C GLY A 168 7.95 -16.28 14.02
N PRO A 169 7.93 -15.68 15.24
CA PRO A 169 7.70 -14.25 15.44
C PRO A 169 8.69 -13.32 14.70
N ILE A 170 9.85 -13.81 14.26
CA ILE A 170 10.80 -13.04 13.44
C ILE A 170 10.17 -12.54 12.14
N ARG A 171 9.07 -13.16 11.67
CA ARG A 171 8.32 -12.68 10.51
C ARG A 171 7.84 -11.25 10.67
N ALA A 172 7.49 -10.84 11.89
CA ALA A 172 6.99 -9.51 12.19
C ALA A 172 8.04 -8.42 11.94
N ALA A 173 9.33 -8.74 12.07
CA ALA A 173 10.45 -7.82 11.79
C ALA A 173 10.51 -7.38 10.32
N GLY A 174 9.92 -8.17 9.42
CA GLY A 174 10.07 -8.02 7.97
C GLY A 174 11.41 -8.57 7.45
N GLY A 175 11.46 -8.84 6.13
CA GLY A 175 12.61 -9.49 5.49
C GLY A 175 13.93 -8.71 5.63
N THR A 176 13.88 -7.37 5.64
CA THR A 176 15.11 -6.56 5.76
C THR A 176 15.74 -6.71 7.14
N ALA A 177 14.95 -6.61 8.22
CA ALA A 177 15.46 -6.81 9.57
C ALA A 177 15.91 -8.26 9.83
N GLN A 178 15.22 -9.25 9.24
CA GLN A 178 15.67 -10.66 9.27
C GLN A 178 17.07 -10.82 8.70
N ALA A 179 17.33 -10.23 7.53
CA ALA A 179 18.64 -10.32 6.90
C ALA A 179 19.72 -9.51 7.63
N LEU A 180 19.37 -8.31 8.11
CA LEU A 180 20.30 -7.50 8.89
C LEU A 180 20.64 -8.16 10.25
N ALA A 181 19.75 -8.95 10.84
CA ALA A 181 20.07 -9.74 12.03
C ALA A 181 21.21 -10.75 11.75
N VAL A 182 21.24 -11.36 10.57
CA VAL A 182 22.33 -12.24 10.13
C VAL A 182 23.63 -11.45 9.96
N LEU A 183 23.56 -10.26 9.36
CA LEU A 183 24.71 -9.36 9.21
C LEU A 183 25.26 -8.88 10.57
N ILE A 184 24.39 -8.47 11.49
CA ILE A 184 24.78 -8.05 12.85
C ILE A 184 25.47 -9.19 13.58
N ALA A 185 24.92 -10.41 13.53
CA ALA A 185 25.56 -11.58 14.13
C ALA A 185 26.94 -11.85 13.53
N ASP A 186 27.11 -11.67 12.21
CA ASP A 186 28.42 -11.77 11.54
C ASP A 186 29.41 -10.70 12.03
N MET A 187 28.95 -9.46 12.20
CA MET A 187 29.78 -8.36 12.69
C MET A 187 30.21 -8.57 14.14
N ILE A 188 29.29 -8.98 15.03
CA ILE A 188 29.61 -9.29 16.43
C ILE A 188 30.60 -10.45 16.52
N ARG A 189 30.44 -11.52 15.73
CA ARG A 189 31.37 -12.66 15.82
C ARG A 189 32.79 -12.26 15.43
N ARG A 190 32.96 -11.35 14.47
CA ARG A 190 34.27 -10.85 14.04
C ARG A 190 34.89 -10.01 15.14
N GLU A 191 34.09 -9.15 15.74
CA GLU A 191 34.48 -8.32 16.88
C GLU A 191 35.00 -9.15 18.06
N LEU A 192 34.35 -10.29 18.32
CA LEU A 192 34.72 -11.21 19.40
C LEU A 192 35.70 -12.32 18.97
N ASN A 193 36.29 -12.23 17.77
CA ASN A 193 37.26 -13.19 17.21
C ASN A 193 36.77 -14.65 17.13
N ILE A 194 35.50 -14.85 16.76
CA ILE A 194 34.90 -16.17 16.54
C ILE A 194 34.97 -16.55 15.05
N GLY A 195 35.25 -17.83 14.78
CA GLY A 195 35.37 -18.39 13.44
C GLY A 195 34.08 -18.30 12.61
N HIS A 196 34.20 -18.59 11.31
CA HIS A 196 33.05 -18.64 10.40
C HIS A 196 32.41 -20.03 10.40
N TYR A 197 31.11 -20.10 10.11
CA TYR A 197 30.38 -21.34 9.94
C TYR A 197 30.83 -22.08 8.66
N GLN A 198 31.11 -23.38 8.78
CA GLN A 198 31.44 -24.26 7.67
C GLN A 198 30.38 -25.38 7.57
N PRO A 199 29.34 -25.21 6.73
CA PRO A 199 28.26 -26.17 6.64
C PRO A 199 28.70 -27.49 6.05
N THR A 200 28.17 -28.57 6.59
CA THR A 200 28.29 -29.92 6.01
C THR A 200 27.22 -30.16 4.95
N ASP A 201 27.47 -31.05 3.98
CA ASP A 201 26.47 -31.35 2.95
C ASP A 201 25.11 -31.80 3.51
N PRO A 202 25.03 -32.66 4.57
CA PRO A 202 23.77 -32.99 5.21
C PRO A 202 23.00 -31.79 5.78
N GLU A 203 23.69 -30.75 6.25
CA GLU A 203 23.05 -29.53 6.76
C GLU A 203 22.45 -28.70 5.62
N VAL A 204 23.13 -28.60 4.49
CA VAL A 204 22.65 -27.89 3.31
C VAL A 204 21.45 -28.61 2.69
N GLU A 205 21.53 -29.94 2.53
CA GLU A 205 20.44 -30.76 2.01
C GLU A 205 19.22 -30.78 2.94
N ARG A 206 19.43 -30.71 4.26
CA ARG A 206 18.34 -30.53 5.22
C ARG A 206 17.55 -29.24 4.96
N VAL A 207 18.22 -28.12 4.69
CA VAL A 207 17.51 -26.85 4.39
C VAL A 207 16.74 -26.97 3.07
N LYS A 208 17.31 -27.63 2.04
CA LYS A 208 16.61 -27.90 0.77
C LYS A 208 15.34 -28.74 0.97
N GLU A 209 15.42 -29.80 1.79
CA GLU A 209 14.27 -30.64 2.14
C GLU A 209 13.21 -29.85 2.91
N GLU A 210 13.61 -29.02 3.88
CA GLU A 210 12.69 -28.16 4.64
C GLU A 210 11.91 -27.21 3.72
N PHE A 211 12.57 -26.55 2.76
CA PHE A 211 11.89 -25.69 1.77
C PHE A 211 10.91 -26.47 0.86
N GLY A 212 11.26 -27.72 0.48
CA GLY A 212 10.39 -28.58 -0.32
C GLY A 212 9.14 -29.05 0.42
N LEU A 213 9.27 -29.35 1.72
CA LEU A 213 8.18 -29.81 2.58
C LEU A 213 7.32 -28.67 3.14
N TYR A 214 7.86 -27.45 3.22
CA TYR A 214 7.15 -26.32 3.82
C TYR A 214 5.91 -25.92 3.02
N ARG A 215 4.75 -26.04 3.68
CA ARG A 215 3.44 -25.66 3.12
C ARG A 215 3.01 -24.24 3.46
N GLY A 216 3.77 -23.54 4.30
CA GLY A 216 3.50 -22.13 4.58
C GLY A 216 3.74 -21.25 3.34
N ASN A 217 2.96 -20.17 3.24
CA ASN A 217 3.15 -19.16 2.20
C ASN A 217 4.41 -18.34 2.52
N LEU A 218 5.42 -18.47 1.67
CA LEU A 218 6.64 -17.65 1.66
C LEU A 218 6.52 -16.57 0.57
N GLN A 219 7.01 -15.36 0.85
CA GLN A 219 7.06 -14.29 -0.14
C GLN A 219 8.00 -14.60 -1.31
N TYR A 220 9.06 -15.35 -1.02
CA TYR A 220 10.02 -15.85 -1.99
C TYR A 220 10.42 -17.27 -1.62
N ARG A 221 10.40 -18.17 -2.61
CA ARG A 221 10.86 -19.54 -2.45
C ARG A 221 12.14 -19.69 -3.27
N PRO A 222 13.32 -19.71 -2.64
CA PRO A 222 14.56 -19.91 -3.35
C PRO A 222 14.60 -21.32 -3.96
N SER A 223 15.20 -21.41 -5.14
CA SER A 223 15.52 -22.66 -5.80
C SER A 223 16.57 -23.46 -5.00
N PRO A 224 16.67 -24.79 -5.18
CA PRO A 224 17.69 -25.59 -4.49
C PRO A 224 19.13 -25.10 -4.71
N ALA A 225 19.44 -24.54 -5.89
CA ALA A 225 20.76 -23.96 -6.18
C ALA A 225 21.01 -22.68 -5.37
N GLU A 226 20.01 -21.82 -5.24
CA GLU A 226 20.12 -20.61 -4.41
C GLU A 226 20.26 -20.95 -2.93
N ILE A 227 19.56 -21.99 -2.45
CA ILE A 227 19.70 -22.49 -1.08
C ILE A 227 21.12 -23.00 -0.85
N ASP A 228 21.67 -23.77 -1.78
CA ASP A 228 23.04 -24.29 -1.67
C ASP A 228 24.07 -23.16 -1.56
N GLU A 229 24.01 -22.20 -2.49
CA GLU A 229 24.96 -21.08 -2.52
C GLU A 229 24.83 -20.20 -1.27
N ILE A 230 23.61 -19.89 -0.83
CA ILE A 230 23.42 -18.97 0.31
C ILE A 230 23.76 -19.60 1.66
N VAL A 231 23.42 -20.88 1.86
CA VAL A 231 23.74 -21.58 3.11
C VAL A 231 25.24 -21.81 3.23
N ARG A 232 25.93 -22.14 2.12
CA ARG A 232 27.39 -22.33 2.10
C ARG A 232 28.18 -21.04 2.26
N ALA A 233 27.67 -19.92 1.74
CA ALA A 233 28.35 -18.64 1.85
C ALA A 233 28.07 -17.92 3.19
N CYS A 234 27.00 -18.26 3.89
CA CYS A 234 26.60 -17.57 5.12
C CYS A 234 27.62 -17.81 6.26
N PRO A 235 28.21 -16.76 6.86
CA PRO A 235 29.29 -16.90 7.84
C PRO A 235 28.81 -17.31 9.23
N ILE A 236 27.50 -17.28 9.48
CA ILE A 236 26.86 -17.77 10.71
C ILE A 236 25.82 -18.85 10.36
N MET A 237 25.50 -19.73 11.31
CA MET A 237 24.46 -20.72 11.10
C MET A 237 23.09 -20.13 11.40
N ILE A 238 22.22 -20.06 10.38
CA ILE A 238 20.81 -19.72 10.53
C ILE A 238 20.07 -20.97 11.01
N ASN A 239 19.71 -21.00 12.28
CA ASN A 239 19.06 -22.14 12.94
C ASN A 239 17.72 -21.71 13.56
N GLY A 240 17.04 -22.61 14.27
CA GLY A 240 15.76 -22.28 14.90
C GLY A 240 15.03 -23.49 15.48
N GLU A 241 13.99 -23.19 16.25
CA GLU A 241 13.10 -24.23 16.79
C GLU A 241 12.19 -24.80 15.70
N SER A 242 11.77 -26.05 15.88
CA SER A 242 10.75 -26.68 15.05
C SER A 242 9.40 -26.01 15.24
N THR A 243 8.85 -25.45 14.16
CA THR A 243 7.55 -24.77 14.19
C THR A 243 6.43 -25.63 13.63
N GLU A 244 6.74 -26.51 12.68
CA GLU A 244 5.75 -27.40 12.04
C GLU A 244 5.73 -28.78 12.69
N ARG A 245 4.61 -29.49 12.52
CA ARG A 245 4.48 -30.89 12.97
C ARG A 245 5.07 -31.90 11.98
N ILE A 246 5.46 -31.45 10.79
CA ILE A 246 5.99 -32.29 9.71
C ILE A 246 7.47 -32.59 9.98
N GLU A 247 7.86 -33.86 9.86
CA GLU A 247 9.23 -34.33 10.00
C GLU A 247 9.92 -34.46 8.64
N CYS A 248 11.22 -34.13 8.61
CA CYS A 248 12.09 -34.36 7.46
C CYS A 248 12.49 -35.84 7.40
N SER A 249 12.30 -36.44 6.23
CA SER A 249 12.44 -37.88 5.98
C SER A 249 13.86 -38.29 5.57
N GLY A 250 14.52 -37.50 4.73
CA GLY A 250 15.87 -37.78 4.25
C GLY A 250 16.92 -37.36 5.26
N TYR A 251 16.90 -36.08 5.66
CA TYR A 251 17.90 -35.48 6.53
C TYR A 251 17.33 -35.17 7.92
N GLY A 252 16.59 -36.11 8.52
CA GLY A 252 15.89 -35.92 9.79
C GLY A 252 16.80 -35.63 10.99
N ARG A 253 17.96 -36.31 11.12
CA ARG A 253 18.91 -36.07 12.22
C ARG A 253 20.25 -35.61 11.67
N VAL A 254 20.63 -34.37 11.99
CA VAL A 254 21.86 -33.72 11.53
C VAL A 254 22.59 -33.15 12.74
N ARG A 255 23.93 -33.17 12.74
CA ARG A 255 24.78 -32.88 13.92
C ARG A 255 24.38 -31.62 14.71
N ASN A 256 24.19 -30.50 14.01
CA ASN A 256 23.92 -29.19 14.63
C ASN A 256 22.42 -28.82 14.65
N ILE A 257 21.52 -29.79 14.43
CA ILE A 257 20.07 -29.59 14.39
C ILE A 257 19.40 -30.53 15.38
N ASP A 258 18.79 -29.96 16.43
CA ASP A 258 18.29 -30.72 17.59
C ASP A 258 17.10 -31.64 17.24
N GLU A 259 16.21 -31.20 16.35
CA GLU A 259 14.93 -31.86 16.06
C GLU A 259 14.73 -32.22 14.57
N PRO A 260 13.99 -33.30 14.26
CA PRO A 260 13.73 -33.72 12.88
C PRO A 260 12.62 -32.94 12.18
N ARG A 261 11.96 -32.00 12.85
CA ARG A 261 10.82 -31.24 12.32
C ARG A 261 11.26 -29.96 11.61
N ILE A 262 10.37 -29.41 10.77
CA ILE A 262 10.66 -28.21 9.98
C ILE A 262 10.76 -26.96 10.87
N ARG A 263 11.83 -26.19 10.65
CA ARG A 263 12.15 -24.94 11.34
C ARG A 263 11.67 -23.73 10.54
N GLY A 264 10.47 -23.24 10.81
CA GLY A 264 9.87 -22.14 10.04
C GLY A 264 10.66 -20.82 10.12
N GLY A 265 11.32 -20.53 11.26
CA GLY A 265 12.17 -19.35 11.41
C GLY A 265 13.33 -19.32 10.40
N VAL A 266 13.98 -20.46 10.17
CA VAL A 266 15.08 -20.62 9.21
C VAL A 266 14.60 -20.30 7.79
N LEU A 267 13.45 -20.85 7.40
CA LEU A 267 12.88 -20.66 6.07
C LEU A 267 12.50 -19.21 5.79
N LEU A 268 12.02 -18.50 6.82
CA LEU A 268 11.70 -17.08 6.72
C LEU A 268 12.97 -16.24 6.50
N VAL A 269 13.98 -16.44 7.35
CA VAL A 269 15.22 -15.64 7.28
C VAL A 269 15.98 -15.89 5.99
N ILE A 270 16.07 -17.14 5.51
CA ILE A 270 16.74 -17.46 4.24
C ILE A 270 15.90 -16.95 3.05
N GLY A 271 14.61 -17.32 2.99
CA GLY A 271 13.76 -17.02 1.83
C GLY A 271 13.31 -15.57 1.75
N GLU A 272 12.65 -15.05 2.78
CA GLU A 272 12.09 -13.69 2.81
C GLU A 272 13.12 -12.62 3.20
N GLY A 273 14.17 -13.02 3.91
CA GLY A 273 15.29 -12.14 4.28
C GLY A 273 16.41 -12.18 3.25
N MET A 274 17.33 -13.12 3.40
CA MET A 274 18.61 -13.15 2.68
C MET A 274 18.45 -13.18 1.15
N CYS A 275 17.59 -14.04 0.60
CA CYS A 275 17.38 -14.11 -0.84
C CYS A 275 16.54 -12.93 -1.38
N LEU A 276 15.33 -12.72 -0.84
CA LEU A 276 14.40 -11.71 -1.36
C LEU A 276 14.91 -10.28 -1.17
N LYS A 277 15.68 -10.01 -0.12
CA LYS A 277 16.19 -8.67 0.21
C LYS A 277 17.67 -8.48 -0.12
N ALA A 278 18.29 -9.41 -0.86
CA ALA A 278 19.68 -9.29 -1.33
C ALA A 278 20.05 -7.90 -1.90
N PRO A 279 19.25 -7.25 -2.77
CA PRO A 279 19.60 -5.92 -3.28
C PRO A 279 19.68 -4.82 -2.21
N LYS A 280 18.86 -4.91 -1.15
CA LYS A 280 18.87 -3.93 -0.07
C LYS A 280 20.06 -4.19 0.87
N ILE A 281 20.38 -5.46 1.13
CA ILE A 281 21.54 -5.86 1.95
C ILE A 281 22.85 -5.43 1.26
N GLN A 282 22.96 -5.66 -0.05
CA GLN A 282 24.13 -5.29 -0.86
C GLN A 282 24.53 -3.83 -0.63
N LYS A 283 23.54 -2.92 -0.67
CA LYS A 283 23.78 -1.49 -0.47
C LYS A 283 24.45 -1.20 0.88
N HIS A 284 24.07 -1.92 1.94
CA HIS A 284 24.67 -1.75 3.27
C HIS A 284 26.05 -2.40 3.37
N THR A 285 26.22 -3.61 2.84
CA THR A 285 27.52 -4.31 2.88
C THR A 285 28.59 -3.60 2.07
N GLU A 286 28.23 -3.01 0.92
CA GLU A 286 29.12 -2.19 0.10
C GLU A 286 29.49 -0.87 0.80
N ARG A 287 28.49 -0.18 1.37
CA ARG A 287 28.71 1.08 2.11
C ARG A 287 29.62 0.90 3.32
N LEU A 288 29.45 -0.20 4.06
CA LEU A 288 30.23 -0.53 5.25
C LEU A 288 31.51 -1.32 4.92
N GLN A 289 31.74 -1.63 3.64
CA GLN A 289 32.87 -2.43 3.15
C GLN A 289 33.06 -3.75 3.92
N VAL A 290 31.96 -4.46 4.21
CA VAL A 290 31.99 -5.69 5.02
C VAL A 290 32.62 -6.83 4.21
N PRO A 291 33.81 -7.34 4.59
CA PRO A 291 34.49 -8.34 3.78
C PRO A 291 33.75 -9.69 3.82
N GLY A 292 33.73 -10.42 2.70
CA GLY A 292 33.12 -11.76 2.62
C GLY A 292 31.61 -11.79 2.37
N TRP A 293 30.99 -10.64 2.09
CA TRP A 293 29.57 -10.53 1.69
C TRP A 293 29.36 -10.38 0.17
N ASP A 294 30.42 -10.55 -0.64
CA ASP A 294 30.37 -10.41 -2.11
C ASP A 294 29.41 -11.40 -2.77
N PHE A 295 29.08 -12.50 -2.10
CA PHE A 295 28.12 -13.49 -2.59
C PHE A 295 26.71 -12.91 -2.73
N ILE A 296 26.32 -11.92 -1.92
CA ILE A 296 25.00 -11.27 -2.00
C ILE A 296 24.82 -10.54 -3.33
N SER A 297 25.91 -10.03 -3.91
CA SER A 297 25.89 -9.27 -5.17
C SER A 297 25.40 -10.12 -6.35
N LYS A 298 25.67 -11.44 -6.35
CA LYS A 298 25.16 -12.37 -7.36
C LYS A 298 23.64 -12.54 -7.30
N PHE A 299 23.07 -12.50 -6.10
CA PHE A 299 21.62 -12.57 -5.90
C PHE A 299 20.94 -11.24 -6.21
N ALA A 300 21.63 -10.12 -5.94
CA ALA A 300 21.13 -8.79 -6.22
C ALA A 300 21.15 -8.42 -7.71
N SER A 301 22.12 -8.93 -8.48
CA SER A 301 22.30 -8.65 -9.91
C SER A 301 21.42 -9.50 -10.83
N LYS A 302 20.89 -10.63 -10.35
CA LYS A 302 20.06 -11.57 -11.13
C LYS A 302 18.70 -11.06 -11.60
N GLY A 303 18.34 -9.82 -11.25
CA GLY A 303 17.19 -9.10 -11.82
C GLY A 303 17.58 -7.89 -12.70
N LYS A 304 18.89 -7.65 -12.89
CA LYS A 304 19.46 -6.55 -13.70
C LYS A 304 20.26 -7.04 -14.91
N SER A 305 20.54 -8.34 -15.00
CA SER A 305 21.38 -8.92 -16.06
C SER A 305 20.74 -8.89 -17.46
N ASP A 306 19.47 -8.52 -17.58
CA ASP A 306 18.82 -8.31 -18.89
C ASP A 306 18.97 -6.86 -19.41
N ASP A 307 19.47 -5.92 -18.60
CA ASP A 307 19.44 -4.47 -18.91
C ASP A 307 20.83 -3.82 -19.12
N ASN A 308 21.93 -4.57 -18.99
CA ASN A 308 23.28 -3.99 -18.86
C ASN A 308 24.40 -4.67 -19.68
N ASP A 309 24.09 -5.22 -20.86
CA ASP A 309 25.10 -5.37 -21.90
C ASP A 309 25.10 -4.11 -22.77
N GLY A 310 26.12 -3.28 -22.55
CA GLY A 310 26.37 -2.04 -23.27
C GLY A 310 26.79 -2.27 -24.70
N ASP A 311 25.80 -2.43 -25.58
CA ASP A 311 25.95 -2.20 -27.01
C ASP A 311 24.98 -1.06 -27.39
N GLU A 312 25.51 0.13 -27.70
CA GLU A 312 24.72 1.33 -28.07
C GLU A 312 23.84 1.15 -29.33
N SER A 313 23.89 -0.05 -29.94
CA SER A 313 23.18 -0.40 -31.18
C SER A 313 21.83 -1.11 -30.99
N GLN A 314 21.37 -1.40 -29.77
CA GLN A 314 20.12 -2.13 -29.52
C GLN A 314 18.90 -1.23 -29.27
N PHE A 315 17.76 -1.57 -29.90
CA PHE A 315 16.48 -0.89 -29.76
C PHE A 315 15.98 -0.88 -28.30
N LYS A 316 15.73 0.32 -27.75
CA LYS A 316 15.17 0.49 -26.40
C LYS A 316 13.72 0.99 -26.48
N SER A 317 12.79 0.11 -26.16
CA SER A 317 11.35 0.40 -26.16
C SER A 317 10.99 1.50 -25.15
N ARG A 318 10.08 2.41 -25.54
CA ARG A 318 9.44 3.39 -24.67
C ARG A 318 8.23 2.82 -23.92
N LYS A 319 7.79 1.60 -24.25
CA LYS A 319 6.61 0.97 -23.63
C LYS A 319 6.78 0.81 -22.13
N VAL A 320 5.71 1.14 -21.41
CA VAL A 320 5.62 0.84 -20.00
C VAL A 320 5.45 -0.68 -19.83
N PRO A 321 6.31 -1.37 -19.06
CA PRO A 321 6.22 -2.81 -18.91
C PRO A 321 4.99 -3.20 -18.10
N MET A 322 4.23 -4.18 -18.58
CA MET A 322 3.00 -4.68 -17.93
C MET A 322 3.31 -5.48 -16.66
N ILE A 323 2.58 -5.24 -15.56
CA ILE A 323 2.75 -5.98 -14.31
C ILE A 323 1.48 -6.78 -13.97
N THR A 324 1.51 -8.08 -14.19
CA THR A 324 0.35 -8.97 -13.95
C THR A 324 0.31 -9.59 -12.55
N LYS A 325 1.29 -9.29 -11.69
CA LYS A 325 1.45 -9.95 -10.39
C LYS A 325 0.24 -9.76 -9.45
N PHE A 326 -0.41 -8.59 -9.51
CA PHE A 326 -1.58 -8.33 -8.66
C PHE A 326 -2.77 -9.22 -9.03
N MET A 327 -2.86 -9.70 -10.27
CA MET A 327 -3.93 -10.60 -10.75
C MET A 327 -3.81 -12.04 -10.24
N LYS A 328 -2.71 -12.42 -9.58
CA LYS A 328 -2.58 -13.74 -8.97
C LYS A 328 -3.46 -13.86 -7.73
N ASP A 329 -3.98 -15.07 -7.47
CA ASP A 329 -4.79 -15.41 -6.29
C ASP A 329 -6.04 -14.52 -6.13
N ILE A 330 -6.88 -14.47 -7.16
CA ILE A 330 -8.20 -13.85 -7.07
C ILE A 330 -9.08 -14.75 -6.20
N ILE A 331 -9.62 -14.18 -5.12
CA ILE A 331 -10.47 -14.88 -4.17
C ILE A 331 -11.92 -14.51 -4.51
N ALA A 332 -12.84 -15.46 -4.42
CA ALA A 332 -14.27 -15.19 -4.59
C ALA A 332 -14.73 -14.03 -3.68
N GLY A 333 -15.55 -13.13 -4.22
CA GLY A 333 -16.02 -11.93 -3.53
C GLY A 333 -15.01 -10.76 -3.51
N ARG A 334 -13.89 -10.85 -4.24
CA ARG A 334 -12.95 -9.74 -4.44
C ARG A 334 -12.90 -9.33 -5.91
N PRO A 335 -13.67 -8.31 -6.33
CA PRO A 335 -13.73 -7.90 -7.73
C PRO A 335 -12.39 -7.39 -8.25
N VAL A 336 -12.23 -7.48 -9.57
CA VAL A 336 -11.16 -6.84 -10.33
C VAL A 336 -11.76 -5.59 -10.95
N PHE A 337 -11.15 -4.44 -10.70
CA PHE A 337 -11.63 -3.15 -11.20
C PHE A 337 -10.94 -2.75 -12.51
N GLY A 338 -9.76 -3.30 -12.81
CA GLY A 338 -9.09 -3.03 -14.08
C GLY A 338 -7.94 -3.99 -14.38
N ALA A 339 -7.79 -4.34 -15.65
CA ALA A 339 -6.64 -5.09 -16.17
C ALA A 339 -5.39 -4.18 -16.27
N PRO A 340 -4.17 -4.75 -16.28
CA PRO A 340 -2.94 -3.94 -16.28
C PRO A 340 -2.78 -3.12 -17.57
N LEU A 341 -2.54 -1.81 -17.42
CA LEU A 341 -2.36 -0.85 -18.52
C LEU A 341 -3.50 -0.85 -19.57
N GLN A 342 -4.72 -1.25 -19.21
CA GLN A 342 -5.84 -1.30 -20.16
C GLN A 342 -6.79 -0.10 -20.01
N PRO A 343 -7.38 0.39 -21.11
CA PRO A 343 -8.55 1.27 -21.08
C PRO A 343 -9.66 0.74 -20.15
N GLY A 344 -10.37 1.65 -19.50
CA GLY A 344 -11.38 1.35 -18.47
C GLY A 344 -10.83 1.20 -17.04
N GLY A 345 -9.54 0.90 -16.88
CA GLY A 345 -8.87 0.99 -15.57
C GLY A 345 -8.74 2.44 -15.08
N PHE A 346 -8.35 2.63 -13.81
CA PHE A 346 -8.22 3.98 -13.26
C PHE A 346 -7.11 4.78 -13.95
N ARG A 347 -7.42 6.01 -14.37
CA ARG A 347 -6.45 6.94 -14.97
C ARG A 347 -5.47 7.41 -13.90
N LEU A 348 -4.16 7.27 -14.15
CA LEU A 348 -3.14 7.69 -13.20
C LEU A 348 -3.08 9.22 -13.15
N ARG A 349 -3.28 9.79 -11.96
CA ARG A 349 -2.97 11.19 -11.67
C ARG A 349 -1.89 11.25 -10.59
N TYR A 350 -0.81 11.97 -10.85
CA TYR A 350 0.18 12.22 -9.82
C TYR A 350 -0.33 13.30 -8.88
N GLY A 351 -0.27 13.03 -7.58
CA GLY A 351 -0.72 13.98 -6.58
C GLY A 351 -0.76 13.36 -5.20
N ARG A 352 -1.00 14.18 -4.19
CA ARG A 352 -1.22 13.74 -2.82
C ARG A 352 -2.40 14.52 -2.26
N ALA A 353 -3.56 13.86 -2.18
CA ALA A 353 -4.72 14.43 -1.52
C ALA A 353 -4.48 14.51 -0.01
N ARG A 354 -5.30 15.31 0.69
CA ARG A 354 -5.22 15.48 2.16
C ARG A 354 -5.24 14.15 2.92
N PRO A 355 -6.14 13.18 2.59
CA PRO A 355 -6.13 11.86 3.20
C PRO A 355 -5.28 10.84 2.41
N SER A 356 -4.11 11.20 1.87
CA SER A 356 -3.30 10.29 1.03
C SER A 356 -1.79 10.39 1.26
N GLY A 357 -1.02 9.50 0.60
CA GLY A 357 0.39 9.21 0.90
C GLY A 357 0.53 8.04 1.87
N LEU A 358 1.74 7.70 2.31
CA LEU A 358 2.00 6.56 3.21
C LEU A 358 1.28 5.26 2.78
N ALA A 359 1.39 4.91 1.49
CA ALA A 359 0.70 3.79 0.86
C ALA A 359 -0.84 3.91 0.76
N ALA A 360 -1.40 5.11 0.87
CA ALA A 360 -2.78 5.41 0.51
C ALA A 360 -2.88 6.13 -0.85
N ALA A 361 -3.91 5.78 -1.60
CA ALA A 361 -4.28 6.38 -2.88
C ALA A 361 -5.69 6.94 -2.79
N SER A 362 -6.00 7.96 -3.58
CA SER A 362 -7.31 8.60 -3.54
C SER A 362 -8.07 8.50 -4.85
N THR A 363 -9.38 8.37 -4.77
CA THR A 363 -10.28 8.32 -5.94
C THR A 363 -11.58 9.04 -5.63
N ASN A 364 -12.34 9.36 -6.67
CA ASN A 364 -13.58 10.09 -6.56
C ASN A 364 -14.65 9.25 -5.82
N THR A 365 -15.49 9.92 -5.01
CA THR A 365 -16.57 9.25 -4.27
C THR A 365 -17.64 8.64 -5.19
N ALA A 366 -17.93 9.24 -6.34
CA ALA A 366 -18.78 8.66 -7.37
C ALA A 366 -18.16 7.37 -7.96
N SER A 367 -16.83 7.30 -8.12
CA SER A 367 -16.14 6.08 -8.57
C SER A 367 -16.26 4.96 -7.54
N MET A 368 -16.24 5.29 -6.25
CA MET A 368 -16.44 4.31 -5.17
C MET A 368 -17.83 3.69 -5.23
N LEU A 369 -18.86 4.53 -5.35
CA LEU A 369 -20.26 4.12 -5.47
C LEU A 369 -20.52 3.33 -6.76
N ALA A 370 -19.88 3.73 -7.87
CA ALA A 370 -20.04 3.07 -9.16
C ALA A 370 -19.51 1.65 -9.22
N MET A 371 -18.70 1.26 -8.23
CA MET A 371 -18.16 -0.09 -8.07
C MET A 371 -18.97 -0.90 -7.05
N ASP A 372 -20.29 -0.67 -6.97
CA ASP A 372 -21.24 -1.34 -6.07
C ASP A 372 -20.81 -1.32 -4.58
N ASP A 373 -20.23 -0.20 -4.12
CA ASP A 373 -19.70 -0.04 -2.75
C ASP A 373 -18.64 -1.10 -2.35
N PHE A 374 -18.01 -1.79 -3.30
CA PHE A 374 -16.85 -2.62 -3.00
C PHE A 374 -15.61 -1.80 -2.64
N ILE A 375 -15.56 -0.55 -3.11
CA ILE A 375 -14.52 0.41 -2.75
C ILE A 375 -15.13 1.38 -1.75
N THR A 376 -14.48 1.47 -0.60
CA THR A 376 -14.92 2.26 0.55
C THR A 376 -13.68 2.80 1.26
N ILE A 377 -13.87 3.73 2.19
CA ILE A 377 -12.77 4.41 2.87
C ILE A 377 -11.97 3.41 3.72
N GLY A 378 -10.69 3.23 3.38
CA GLY A 378 -9.80 2.26 4.02
C GLY A 378 -9.84 0.86 3.41
N THR A 379 -10.63 0.62 2.35
CA THR A 379 -10.51 -0.61 1.57
C THR A 379 -9.11 -0.69 0.96
N GLN A 380 -8.44 -1.81 1.21
CA GLN A 380 -7.14 -2.11 0.62
C GLN A 380 -7.35 -2.60 -0.80
N MET A 381 -6.82 -1.89 -1.80
CA MET A 381 -6.74 -2.33 -3.18
C MET A 381 -5.35 -2.91 -3.47
N LYS A 382 -5.30 -4.01 -4.23
CA LYS A 382 -4.05 -4.47 -4.84
C LYS A 382 -3.90 -3.77 -6.18
N ILE A 383 -2.80 -3.07 -6.36
CA ILE A 383 -2.54 -2.24 -7.54
C ILE A 383 -1.40 -2.83 -8.36
N GLU A 384 -1.39 -2.48 -9.64
CA GLU A 384 -0.35 -2.84 -10.58
C GLU A 384 1.01 -2.20 -10.23
N ARG A 385 0.98 -0.92 -9.85
CA ARG A 385 2.13 -0.06 -9.55
C ARG A 385 1.66 1.16 -8.74
N PRO A 386 2.55 1.86 -8.00
CA PRO A 386 3.98 1.56 -7.78
C PRO A 386 4.24 0.46 -6.74
N GLY A 387 3.31 0.26 -5.81
CA GLY A 387 3.39 -0.71 -4.73
C GLY A 387 2.62 -2.02 -5.00
N LYS A 388 2.55 -2.89 -3.98
CA LYS A 388 1.76 -4.13 -4.05
C LYS A 388 0.28 -3.91 -3.73
N ALA A 389 0.00 -2.91 -2.91
CA ALA A 389 -1.33 -2.56 -2.43
C ALA A 389 -1.33 -1.12 -1.93
N CYS A 390 -2.51 -0.51 -1.91
CA CYS A 390 -2.76 0.78 -1.28
C CYS A 390 -4.07 0.75 -0.50
N ALA A 391 -4.22 1.59 0.51
CA ALA A 391 -5.52 1.91 1.09
C ALA A 391 -6.21 2.99 0.24
N ILE A 392 -7.53 2.95 0.12
CA ILE A 392 -8.28 3.94 -0.66
C ILE A 392 -8.89 5.01 0.25
N THR A 393 -8.78 6.26 -0.18
CA THR A 393 -9.40 7.43 0.46
C THR A 393 -10.16 8.29 -0.56
N PRO A 394 -11.13 9.11 -0.12
CA PRO A 394 -11.91 9.95 -1.02
C PRO A 394 -11.10 11.15 -1.49
N SER A 395 -11.40 11.63 -2.70
CA SER A 395 -10.90 12.89 -3.25
C SER A 395 -12.01 13.57 -4.06
N ASP A 396 -12.24 14.84 -3.77
CA ASP A 396 -13.24 15.64 -4.50
C ASP A 396 -12.65 16.34 -5.73
N ASP A 397 -11.32 16.45 -5.80
CA ASP A 397 -10.61 17.13 -6.91
C ASP A 397 -10.37 16.23 -8.14
N THR A 398 -10.70 14.95 -8.02
CA THR A 398 -10.44 13.93 -9.05
C THR A 398 -11.64 13.73 -9.95
N ASP A 399 -11.40 13.49 -11.24
CA ASP A 399 -12.45 13.06 -12.15
C ASP A 399 -13.07 11.74 -11.66
N GLY A 400 -14.40 11.66 -11.65
CA GLY A 400 -15.14 10.44 -11.37
C GLY A 400 -15.35 9.56 -12.61
N PRO A 401 -16.26 8.57 -12.54
CA PRO A 401 -16.40 7.57 -13.58
C PRO A 401 -17.16 8.12 -14.78
N TRP A 402 -16.81 7.60 -15.96
CA TRP A 402 -17.62 7.74 -17.16
C TRP A 402 -18.61 6.59 -17.24
N VAL A 403 -19.89 6.92 -17.44
CA VAL A 403 -20.98 5.94 -17.45
C VAL A 403 -21.78 6.01 -18.75
N VAL A 404 -22.27 4.85 -19.17
CA VAL A 404 -23.26 4.70 -20.25
C VAL A 404 -24.61 4.38 -19.61
N LEU A 405 -25.60 5.23 -19.87
CA LEU A 405 -26.97 5.02 -19.38
C LEU A 405 -27.77 4.15 -20.34
N ARG A 406 -28.85 3.54 -19.82
CA ARG A 406 -29.78 2.72 -20.62
C ARG A 406 -30.48 3.51 -21.73
N ASP A 407 -30.62 4.82 -21.63
CA ASP A 407 -31.17 5.66 -22.71
C ASP A 407 -30.13 6.03 -23.79
N GLY A 408 -28.88 5.60 -23.61
CA GLY A 408 -27.79 5.84 -24.54
C GLY A 408 -26.93 7.07 -24.21
N ARG A 409 -27.27 7.88 -23.20
CA ARG A 409 -26.42 8.99 -22.73
C ARG A 409 -25.05 8.47 -22.26
N PHE A 410 -24.00 9.24 -22.58
CA PHE A 410 -22.63 9.00 -22.12
C PHE A 410 -22.11 10.27 -21.45
N LEU A 411 -21.81 10.18 -20.15
CA LEU A 411 -21.45 11.32 -19.31
C LEU A 411 -20.53 10.91 -18.16
N ARG A 412 -19.85 11.90 -17.57
CA ARG A 412 -19.01 11.75 -16.38
C ARG A 412 -19.74 12.30 -15.15
N LEU A 413 -19.51 11.68 -14.00
CA LEU A 413 -20.09 12.09 -12.72
C LEU A 413 -18.96 12.30 -11.72
N ASP A 414 -18.80 13.50 -11.19
CA ASP A 414 -17.71 13.82 -10.27
C ASP A 414 -18.18 13.88 -8.80
N ASP A 415 -19.46 13.63 -8.52
CA ASP A 415 -20.01 13.65 -7.17
C ASP A 415 -20.98 12.51 -6.87
N ALA A 416 -20.99 12.09 -5.61
CA ALA A 416 -21.80 11.00 -5.10
C ALA A 416 -23.32 11.23 -5.24
N LYS A 417 -23.80 12.49 -5.15
CA LYS A 417 -25.23 12.80 -5.21
C LYS A 417 -25.76 12.60 -6.62
N SER A 418 -25.04 13.12 -7.62
CA SER A 418 -25.35 12.93 -9.04
C SER A 418 -25.34 11.45 -9.43
N TYR A 419 -24.35 10.67 -8.96
CA TYR A 419 -24.33 9.23 -9.21
C TYR A 419 -25.54 8.51 -8.60
N THR A 420 -25.88 8.81 -7.35
CA THR A 420 -27.03 8.20 -6.68
C THR A 420 -28.35 8.51 -7.40
N ALA A 421 -28.51 9.72 -7.96
CA ALA A 421 -29.71 10.12 -8.69
C ALA A 421 -29.97 9.27 -9.94
N ILE A 422 -28.91 8.85 -10.65
CA ILE A 422 -29.03 8.11 -11.92
C ILE A 422 -28.52 6.66 -11.86
N GLY A 423 -28.09 6.17 -10.70
CA GLY A 423 -27.45 4.86 -10.54
C GLY A 423 -28.29 3.69 -11.08
N SER A 424 -29.62 3.76 -10.96
CA SER A 424 -30.53 2.75 -11.52
C SER A 424 -30.60 2.73 -13.05
N GLN A 425 -30.21 3.82 -13.71
CA GLN A 425 -30.18 3.97 -15.16
C GLN A 425 -28.82 3.62 -15.77
N VAL A 426 -27.76 3.50 -14.95
CA VAL A 426 -26.41 3.15 -15.40
C VAL A 426 -26.42 1.72 -15.92
N ALA A 427 -26.11 1.54 -17.20
CA ALA A 427 -25.98 0.23 -17.83
C ALA A 427 -24.55 -0.30 -17.73
N SER A 428 -23.56 0.59 -17.86
CA SER A 428 -22.15 0.25 -17.88
C SER A 428 -21.30 1.39 -17.34
N VAL A 429 -20.26 1.05 -16.57
CA VAL A 429 -19.14 1.94 -16.27
C VAL A 429 -18.08 1.74 -17.35
N TRP A 430 -17.76 2.81 -18.09
CA TRP A 430 -16.81 2.80 -19.20
C TRP A 430 -15.38 3.08 -18.76
N ASP A 431 -15.19 4.04 -17.85
CA ASP A 431 -13.91 4.42 -17.23
C ASP A 431 -14.12 4.62 -15.74
N ASN A 432 -13.22 4.07 -14.92
CA ASN A 432 -13.35 4.13 -13.45
C ASN A 432 -13.07 5.53 -12.86
N GLY A 433 -12.63 6.49 -13.65
CA GLY A 433 -12.17 7.79 -13.17
C GLY A 433 -10.68 7.80 -12.81
N GLU A 434 -10.27 8.79 -12.04
CA GLU A 434 -8.88 8.99 -11.65
C GLU A 434 -8.49 8.25 -10.37
N LEU A 435 -7.23 7.83 -10.30
CA LEU A 435 -6.56 7.35 -9.10
C LEU A 435 -5.31 8.18 -8.84
N VAL A 436 -5.33 8.89 -7.72
CA VAL A 436 -4.25 9.78 -7.27
C VAL A 436 -3.20 9.00 -6.51
N LEU A 437 -1.98 9.01 -7.03
CA LEU A 437 -0.81 8.35 -6.42
C LEU A 437 0.33 9.34 -6.25
N GLY A 438 0.88 9.41 -5.04
CA GLY A 438 1.96 10.32 -4.71
C GLY A 438 3.31 9.90 -5.28
N TYR A 439 4.17 10.88 -5.59
CA TYR A 439 5.57 10.64 -5.97
C TYR A 439 6.33 9.79 -4.92
N GLY A 440 6.07 10.05 -3.63
CA GLY A 440 6.68 9.32 -2.52
C GLY A 440 6.49 7.80 -2.62
N GLU A 441 5.35 7.35 -3.14
CA GLU A 441 5.05 5.93 -3.32
C GLU A 441 5.96 5.26 -4.36
N PHE A 442 6.29 5.96 -5.44
CA PHE A 442 7.25 5.49 -6.44
C PHE A 442 8.68 5.48 -5.90
N MET A 443 9.05 6.54 -5.18
CA MET A 443 10.36 6.68 -4.57
C MET A 443 10.63 5.58 -3.53
N GLU A 444 9.68 5.34 -2.61
CA GLU A 444 9.81 4.31 -1.57
C GLU A 444 9.92 2.90 -2.17
N ASN A 445 9.09 2.60 -3.18
CA ASN A 445 9.08 1.29 -3.84
C ASN A 445 10.22 1.13 -4.88
N ASN A 446 11.07 2.15 -5.04
CA ASN A 446 12.14 2.23 -6.03
C ASN A 446 11.66 1.85 -7.45
N LYS A 447 10.55 2.46 -7.86
CA LYS A 447 9.94 2.28 -9.19
C LYS A 447 10.20 3.50 -10.05
N LYS A 448 10.44 3.26 -11.34
CA LYS A 448 10.50 4.33 -12.34
C LYS A 448 9.13 4.99 -12.44
N LEU A 449 9.12 6.32 -12.53
CA LEU A 449 7.93 7.06 -12.90
C LEU A 449 7.49 6.64 -14.30
N VAL A 450 6.18 6.64 -14.50
CA VAL A 450 5.54 6.42 -15.81
C VAL A 450 4.98 7.75 -16.33
N PRO A 451 4.72 7.89 -17.64
CA PRO A 451 4.17 9.12 -18.20
C PRO A 451 2.90 9.59 -17.47
N ALA A 452 2.82 10.89 -17.19
CA ALA A 452 1.66 11.54 -16.59
C ALA A 452 0.67 11.97 -17.67
N GLY A 453 -0.62 11.92 -17.38
CA GLY A 453 -1.63 12.63 -18.18
C GLY A 453 -1.53 14.14 -17.98
N TYR A 454 -1.89 14.91 -19.00
CA TYR A 454 -1.97 16.37 -18.94
C TYR A 454 -3.22 16.80 -18.16
N SER A 455 -3.11 16.82 -16.83
CA SER A 455 -4.18 17.22 -15.90
C SER A 455 -4.29 18.74 -15.77
N ASN A 456 -5.37 19.20 -15.11
CA ASN A 456 -5.52 20.61 -14.76
C ASN A 456 -4.41 21.11 -13.83
N ASP A 457 -3.77 20.25 -13.03
CA ASP A 457 -2.65 20.65 -12.18
C ASP A 457 -1.40 20.99 -13.00
N TRP A 458 -1.16 20.22 -14.07
CA TRP A 458 -0.07 20.50 -15.01
C TRP A 458 -0.40 21.74 -15.82
N TRP A 459 -1.62 21.86 -16.34
CA TRP A 459 -2.05 23.07 -17.04
C TRP A 459 -1.93 24.34 -16.18
N ALA A 460 -2.36 24.27 -14.92
CA ALA A 460 -2.19 25.34 -13.95
C ALA A 460 -0.71 25.69 -13.72
N SER A 461 0.18 24.69 -13.69
CA SER A 461 1.62 24.92 -13.56
C SER A 461 2.22 25.59 -14.80
N ASP A 462 1.81 25.18 -16.00
CA ASP A 462 2.24 25.83 -17.25
C ASP A 462 1.79 27.31 -17.28
N LEU A 463 0.55 27.61 -16.89
CA LEU A 463 0.06 28.99 -16.78
C LEU A 463 0.77 29.80 -15.70
N LEU A 464 1.02 29.19 -14.53
CA LEU A 464 1.61 29.85 -13.38
C LEU A 464 2.98 30.46 -13.73
N GLU A 465 3.81 29.73 -14.49
CA GLU A 465 5.12 30.22 -14.94
C GLU A 465 5.02 31.34 -15.98
N GLU A 466 4.00 31.32 -16.84
CA GLU A 466 3.84 32.30 -17.92
C GLU A 466 3.13 33.60 -17.47
N LEU A 467 2.39 33.56 -16.37
CA LEU A 467 1.76 34.72 -15.72
C LEU A 467 2.77 35.54 -14.90
N ASN A 468 3.81 36.03 -15.59
CA ASN A 468 4.99 36.66 -15.00
C ASN A 468 4.95 38.20 -14.91
N SER A 469 3.87 38.82 -15.36
CA SER A 469 3.67 40.28 -15.33
C SER A 469 2.20 40.62 -15.12
N GLU A 470 1.92 41.83 -14.64
CA GLU A 470 0.52 42.28 -14.45
C GLU A 470 -0.22 42.37 -15.79
N ASP A 471 0.48 42.69 -16.88
CA ASP A 471 -0.07 42.68 -18.24
C ASP A 471 -0.51 41.26 -18.65
N ALA A 472 0.33 40.25 -18.38
CA ALA A 472 -0.03 38.84 -18.64
C ALA A 472 -1.25 38.39 -17.80
N VAL A 473 -1.32 38.83 -16.54
CA VAL A 473 -2.48 38.57 -15.67
C VAL A 473 -3.73 39.28 -16.18
N ALA A 474 -3.62 40.52 -16.67
CA ALA A 474 -4.73 41.27 -17.25
C ALA A 474 -5.23 40.66 -18.57
N GLU A 475 -4.31 40.19 -19.42
CA GLU A 475 -4.65 39.45 -20.64
C GLU A 475 -5.36 38.14 -20.32
N PHE A 476 -4.86 37.38 -19.34
CA PHE A 476 -5.55 36.18 -18.84
C PHE A 476 -6.96 36.52 -18.35
N ALA A 477 -7.10 37.57 -17.52
CA ALA A 477 -8.39 38.06 -17.03
C ALA A 477 -9.38 38.36 -18.16
N SER A 478 -8.88 39.03 -19.21
CA SER A 478 -9.67 39.37 -20.39
C SER A 478 -10.10 38.12 -21.17
N ILE A 479 -9.26 37.10 -21.29
CA ILE A 479 -9.60 35.87 -22.01
C ILE A 479 -10.65 35.08 -21.24
N ILE A 480 -10.49 34.93 -19.92
CA ILE A 480 -11.45 34.17 -19.10
C ILE A 480 -12.73 34.96 -18.75
N GLU A 481 -12.81 36.22 -19.17
CA GLU A 481 -13.94 37.14 -18.95
C GLU A 481 -14.29 37.34 -17.46
N GLN A 482 -13.27 37.37 -16.60
CA GLN A 482 -13.43 37.59 -15.16
C GLN A 482 -12.67 38.83 -14.67
N PRO A 483 -13.20 39.56 -13.68
CA PRO A 483 -12.53 40.74 -13.15
C PRO A 483 -11.28 40.35 -12.34
N ARG A 484 -10.20 41.11 -12.46
CA ARG A 484 -8.95 40.91 -11.69
C ARG A 484 -9.15 40.74 -10.17
N THR A 485 -10.23 41.32 -9.63
CA THR A 485 -10.60 41.24 -8.20
C THR A 485 -11.03 39.84 -7.75
N SER A 486 -11.41 38.94 -8.65
CA SER A 486 -11.72 37.54 -8.30
C SER A 486 -10.48 36.66 -8.20
N PHE A 487 -9.30 37.18 -8.55
CA PHE A 487 -8.06 36.42 -8.58
C PHE A 487 -7.24 36.63 -7.31
N PRO A 488 -6.35 35.68 -6.97
CA PRO A 488 -5.38 35.88 -5.90
C PRO A 488 -4.51 37.13 -6.14
N ASN A 489 -4.07 37.76 -5.06
CA ASN A 489 -3.20 38.93 -5.13
C ASN A 489 -1.80 38.56 -5.62
N GLY A 490 -1.08 39.54 -6.18
CA GLY A 490 0.28 39.37 -6.68
C GLY A 490 0.36 38.72 -8.07
N ILE A 491 1.60 38.53 -8.53
CA ILE A 491 1.95 37.98 -9.85
C ILE A 491 2.57 36.61 -9.63
N PRO A 492 1.94 35.52 -10.09
CA PRO A 492 2.40 34.17 -9.75
C PRO A 492 3.71 33.76 -10.44
N GLY A 493 4.00 34.25 -11.65
CA GLY A 493 5.19 33.86 -12.40
C GLY A 493 6.51 34.36 -11.81
N ILE A 494 6.48 35.28 -10.84
CA ILE A 494 7.67 35.66 -10.09
C ILE A 494 8.08 34.50 -9.18
N HIS A 495 9.30 33.99 -9.36
CA HIS A 495 9.79 32.90 -8.51
C HIS A 495 10.04 33.42 -7.09
N PRO A 496 9.82 32.63 -6.02
CA PRO A 496 9.97 33.14 -4.66
C PRO A 496 11.36 33.72 -4.35
N GLU A 497 12.41 33.18 -4.96
CA GLU A 497 13.79 33.64 -4.80
C GLU A 497 14.03 35.05 -5.39
N ASP A 498 13.19 35.47 -6.34
CA ASP A 498 13.30 36.76 -7.03
C ASP A 498 12.38 37.84 -6.40
N ALA A 499 11.57 37.46 -5.40
CA ALA A 499 10.62 38.35 -4.74
C ALA A 499 11.24 39.04 -3.51
N GLU A 500 10.70 40.21 -3.13
CA GLU A 500 11.10 40.92 -1.90
C GLU A 500 10.85 40.09 -0.64
N ASP A 501 9.76 39.31 -0.64
CA ASP A 501 9.37 38.41 0.45
C ASP A 501 9.11 37.00 -0.13
N PRO A 502 10.12 36.11 -0.11
CA PRO A 502 10.02 34.77 -0.67
C PRO A 502 8.91 33.93 -0.03
N GLY A 503 8.65 34.11 1.27
CA GLY A 503 7.62 33.37 2.00
C GLY A 503 6.22 33.75 1.53
N LYS A 504 5.93 35.05 1.44
CA LYS A 504 4.64 35.52 0.91
C LYS A 504 4.43 35.14 -0.55
N GLN A 505 5.49 35.22 -1.36
CA GLN A 505 5.40 34.83 -2.77
C GLN A 505 5.11 33.34 -2.95
N HIS A 506 5.66 32.48 -2.08
CA HIS A 506 5.33 31.05 -2.07
C HIS A 506 3.83 30.81 -1.84
N ILE A 507 3.28 31.45 -0.81
CA ILE A 507 1.85 31.34 -0.46
C ILE A 507 1.00 31.89 -1.61
N ALA A 508 1.37 33.03 -2.19
CA ALA A 508 0.67 33.60 -3.34
C ALA A 508 0.67 32.63 -4.54
N ARG A 509 1.82 32.04 -4.89
CA ARG A 509 1.93 31.03 -5.96
C ARG A 509 1.06 29.81 -5.69
N ARG A 510 1.02 29.30 -4.46
CA ARG A 510 0.14 28.19 -4.08
C ARG A 510 -1.33 28.54 -4.26
N LYS A 511 -1.77 29.73 -3.83
CA LYS A 511 -3.15 30.22 -4.03
C LYS A 511 -3.51 30.34 -5.50
N TRP A 512 -2.58 30.88 -6.30
CA TRP A 512 -2.73 30.95 -7.76
C TRP A 512 -2.82 29.57 -8.40
N HIS A 513 -1.99 28.61 -8.01
CA HIS A 513 -2.02 27.25 -8.54
C HIS A 513 -3.39 26.59 -8.31
N VAL A 514 -3.90 26.65 -7.07
CA VAL A 514 -5.22 26.12 -6.71
C VAL A 514 -6.33 26.80 -7.51
N PHE A 515 -6.28 28.14 -7.63
CA PHE A 515 -7.24 28.90 -8.41
C PHE A 515 -7.24 28.49 -9.89
N LEU A 516 -6.05 28.40 -10.51
CA LEU A 516 -5.90 28.02 -11.92
C LEU A 516 -6.34 26.58 -12.16
N ALA A 517 -6.02 25.63 -11.27
CA ALA A 517 -6.42 24.23 -11.40
C ALA A 517 -7.95 24.03 -11.34
N ALA A 518 -8.65 24.90 -10.60
CA ALA A 518 -10.11 24.90 -10.49
C ALA A 518 -10.82 25.66 -11.64
N CYS A 519 -10.07 26.39 -12.48
CA CYS A 519 -10.67 27.15 -13.58
C CYS A 519 -11.26 26.21 -14.65
N THR A 520 -12.48 26.53 -15.08
CA THR A 520 -13.11 25.87 -16.23
C THR A 520 -13.17 26.86 -17.39
N VAL A 521 -12.67 26.43 -18.55
CA VAL A 521 -12.60 27.27 -19.75
C VAL A 521 -13.40 26.65 -20.90
N ASN A 522 -14.07 27.50 -21.68
CA ASN A 522 -14.66 27.05 -22.93
C ASN A 522 -13.59 26.83 -24.01
N TRP A 523 -13.95 26.17 -25.12
CA TRP A 523 -12.99 25.86 -26.18
C TRP A 523 -12.30 27.09 -26.78
N GLY A 524 -13.05 28.17 -27.02
CA GLY A 524 -12.49 29.41 -27.58
C GLY A 524 -11.46 30.05 -26.66
N GLN A 525 -11.76 30.11 -25.36
CA GLN A 525 -10.83 30.56 -24.33
C GLN A 525 -9.59 29.67 -24.26
N CYS A 526 -9.79 28.36 -24.27
CA CYS A 526 -8.72 27.37 -24.25
C CYS A 526 -7.73 27.57 -25.40
N LYS A 527 -8.23 27.78 -26.63
CA LYS A 527 -7.40 28.04 -27.82
C LYS A 527 -6.58 29.34 -27.68
N LEU A 528 -7.21 30.42 -27.19
CA LEU A 528 -6.52 31.69 -26.95
C LEU A 528 -5.41 31.54 -25.89
N LEU A 529 -5.69 30.84 -24.79
CA LEU A 529 -4.71 30.58 -23.74
C LEU A 529 -3.55 29.71 -24.25
N ALA A 530 -3.83 28.65 -24.99
CA ALA A 530 -2.81 27.77 -25.56
C ALA A 530 -1.89 28.52 -26.53
N HIS A 531 -2.42 29.40 -27.38
CA HIS A 531 -1.59 30.23 -28.26
C HIS A 531 -0.79 31.28 -27.49
N ARG A 532 -1.41 31.97 -26.53
CA ARG A 532 -0.78 33.09 -25.81
C ARG A 532 0.28 32.63 -24.80
N PHE A 533 -0.02 31.57 -24.06
CA PHE A 533 0.78 31.07 -22.93
C PHE A 533 1.42 29.70 -23.23
N LYS A 534 1.36 29.21 -24.48
CA LYS A 534 2.02 27.97 -24.92
C LYS A 534 1.66 26.72 -24.10
N THR A 535 0.50 26.75 -23.44
CA THR A 535 -0.02 25.60 -22.70
C THR A 535 -0.48 24.52 -23.68
N SER A 536 -0.53 23.27 -23.22
CA SER A 536 -1.32 22.25 -23.91
C SER A 536 -2.80 22.41 -23.53
N ILE A 537 -3.65 21.60 -24.15
CA ILE A 537 -5.10 21.62 -23.97
C ILE A 537 -5.48 20.81 -22.72
N PRO A 538 -6.11 21.41 -21.69
CA PRO A 538 -6.61 20.71 -20.50
C PRO A 538 -7.94 20.00 -20.76
N ALA A 539 -8.34 19.14 -19.81
CA ALA A 539 -9.68 18.58 -19.78
C ALA A 539 -10.73 19.70 -19.62
N PRO A 540 -11.94 19.58 -20.22
CA PRO A 540 -12.46 18.45 -20.97
C PRO A 540 -12.10 18.44 -22.47
N HIS A 541 -11.36 19.44 -22.93
CA HIS A 541 -11.06 19.65 -24.36
C HIS A 541 -9.88 18.82 -24.87
N ASN A 542 -9.43 17.82 -24.10
CA ASN A 542 -8.34 16.92 -24.47
C ASN A 542 -8.86 15.49 -24.65
N PRO A 543 -9.35 15.12 -25.85
CA PRO A 543 -9.83 13.77 -26.13
C PRO A 543 -8.77 12.68 -25.91
N TRP A 544 -9.21 11.45 -25.66
CA TRP A 544 -8.32 10.31 -25.48
C TRP A 544 -7.79 9.76 -26.81
N PHE A 545 -7.05 10.58 -27.55
CA PHE A 545 -6.48 10.23 -28.85
C PHE A 545 -5.56 9.00 -28.82
N LEU A 546 -4.97 8.65 -27.68
CA LEU A 546 -4.19 7.41 -27.56
C LEU A 546 -5.06 6.15 -27.74
N ASP A 547 -6.31 6.20 -27.28
CA ASP A 547 -7.17 5.02 -27.21
C ASP A 547 -7.92 4.77 -28.53
N LEU A 548 -8.07 5.78 -29.40
CA LEU A 548 -8.74 5.60 -30.70
C LEU A 548 -7.85 4.82 -31.68
N PRO A 549 -8.27 3.63 -32.13
CA PRO A 549 -7.47 2.84 -33.08
C PRO A 549 -7.31 3.59 -34.40
N ILE A 550 -6.09 3.57 -34.96
CA ILE A 550 -5.82 4.27 -36.22
C ILE A 550 -6.65 3.69 -37.37
N GLU A 551 -7.02 2.41 -37.29
CA GLU A 551 -7.87 1.72 -38.26
C GLU A 551 -9.30 2.26 -38.33
N TRP A 552 -9.78 2.93 -37.28
CA TRP A 552 -11.11 3.53 -37.25
C TRP A 552 -11.13 4.93 -37.87
N VAL A 553 -9.99 5.62 -37.86
CA VAL A 553 -9.89 7.05 -38.22
C VAL A 553 -10.42 7.35 -39.63
N PRO A 554 -10.07 6.61 -40.70
CA PRO A 554 -10.58 6.93 -42.04
C PRO A 554 -12.12 6.95 -42.12
N SER A 555 -12.76 5.96 -41.49
CA SER A 555 -14.23 5.87 -41.46
C SER A 555 -14.85 6.93 -40.53
N VAL A 556 -14.16 7.31 -39.45
CA VAL A 556 -14.58 8.42 -38.56
C VAL A 556 -14.50 9.77 -39.29
N LEU A 557 -13.48 10.00 -40.13
CA LEU A 557 -13.39 11.22 -40.94
C LEU A 557 -14.58 11.33 -41.92
N GLU A 558 -15.00 10.21 -42.52
CA GLU A 558 -16.18 10.17 -43.39
C GLU A 558 -17.49 10.46 -42.64
N LEU A 559 -17.58 10.10 -41.36
CA LEU A 559 -18.70 10.49 -40.50
C LEU A 559 -18.70 11.99 -40.21
N ILE A 560 -17.52 12.57 -39.95
CA ILE A 560 -17.37 14.00 -39.67
C ILE A 560 -17.75 14.82 -40.92
N ASP A 561 -17.36 14.38 -42.11
CA ASP A 561 -17.73 15.04 -43.38
C ASP A 561 -19.26 15.12 -43.58
N GLN A 562 -20.01 14.19 -42.98
CA GLN A 562 -21.48 14.14 -43.05
C GLN A 562 -22.18 14.80 -41.85
N ALA A 563 -21.43 15.25 -40.85
CA ALA A 563 -21.98 15.83 -39.63
C ALA A 563 -22.47 17.26 -39.83
N THR A 564 -23.28 17.72 -38.89
CA THR A 564 -23.86 19.08 -38.84
C THR A 564 -23.59 19.71 -37.49
N ILE A 565 -23.38 21.03 -37.48
CA ILE A 565 -23.05 21.79 -36.26
C ILE A 565 -24.16 22.80 -35.99
N GLU A 566 -24.86 22.61 -34.89
CA GLU A 566 -26.07 23.36 -34.54
C GLU A 566 -25.98 23.96 -33.12
N PRO A 567 -26.83 24.93 -32.76
CA PRO A 567 -26.90 25.45 -31.39
C PRO A 567 -27.24 24.35 -30.38
N PHE A 568 -26.66 24.40 -29.19
CA PHE A 568 -26.99 23.46 -28.12
C PHE A 568 -28.48 23.52 -27.76
N GLY A 569 -29.06 22.34 -27.53
CA GLY A 569 -30.49 22.19 -27.20
C GLY A 569 -31.40 22.06 -28.42
N THR A 570 -30.85 22.10 -29.64
CA THR A 570 -31.58 21.71 -30.85
C THR A 570 -31.90 20.21 -30.77
N SER A 571 -33.17 19.83 -30.87
CA SER A 571 -33.60 18.45 -30.80
C SER A 571 -34.72 18.15 -31.79
N ASN A 572 -34.63 16.99 -32.43
CA ASN A 572 -35.63 16.45 -33.36
C ASN A 572 -36.72 15.64 -32.63
N THR A 573 -36.51 15.33 -31.34
CA THR A 573 -37.43 14.58 -30.49
C THR A 573 -37.81 15.39 -29.25
N PRO A 574 -38.88 15.04 -28.53
CA PRO A 574 -39.24 15.73 -27.29
C PRO A 574 -38.10 15.59 -26.26
N PRO A 575 -37.74 16.68 -25.55
CA PRO A 575 -36.69 16.60 -24.55
C PRO A 575 -37.09 15.60 -23.44
N PRO A 576 -36.13 14.79 -22.94
CA PRO A 576 -36.38 13.89 -21.82
C PRO A 576 -36.74 14.67 -20.54
N GLU A 577 -37.32 13.98 -19.56
CA GLU A 577 -37.56 14.56 -18.23
C GLU A 577 -36.24 15.05 -17.62
N ILE A 578 -36.25 16.28 -17.10
CA ILE A 578 -35.08 16.88 -16.46
C ILE A 578 -34.93 16.24 -15.07
N GLU A 579 -33.82 15.55 -14.86
CA GLU A 579 -33.46 15.00 -13.56
C GLU A 579 -33.06 16.13 -12.62
N GLU A 580 -33.83 16.35 -11.55
CA GLU A 580 -33.47 17.32 -10.51
C GLU A 580 -32.12 16.94 -9.88
N HIS A 581 -31.21 17.91 -9.76
CA HIS A 581 -29.91 17.77 -9.10
C HIS A 581 -28.83 16.94 -9.81
N LEU A 582 -28.98 16.60 -11.10
CA LEU A 582 -27.89 15.97 -11.87
C LEU A 582 -26.82 17.00 -12.28
N GLN A 583 -25.61 16.89 -11.73
CA GLN A 583 -24.44 17.63 -12.18
C GLN A 583 -23.52 16.73 -13.01
N ALA A 584 -23.89 16.54 -14.28
CA ALA A 584 -23.08 15.78 -15.22
C ALA A 584 -21.96 16.65 -15.81
N MET A 585 -20.76 16.09 -15.85
CA MET A 585 -19.57 16.66 -16.46
C MET A 585 -19.17 15.87 -17.72
N PRO A 586 -18.34 16.44 -18.60
CA PRO A 586 -18.10 17.87 -18.77
C PRO A 586 -19.36 18.65 -19.13
N LEU A 587 -19.41 19.96 -18.84
CA LEU A 587 -20.58 20.79 -19.18
C LEU A 587 -20.77 20.90 -20.71
N PRO A 588 -22.03 20.99 -21.20
CA PRO A 588 -22.30 21.19 -22.63
C PRO A 588 -21.73 22.50 -23.15
N GLU A 589 -21.33 22.49 -24.42
CA GLU A 589 -20.87 23.70 -25.12
C GLU A 589 -22.04 24.52 -25.72
N LYS A 590 -21.74 25.70 -26.26
CA LYS A 590 -22.76 26.58 -26.89
C LYS A 590 -23.37 25.97 -28.17
N ARG A 591 -22.62 25.10 -28.84
CA ARG A 591 -23.00 24.38 -30.06
C ARG A 591 -22.74 22.89 -29.85
N GLN A 592 -23.40 22.06 -30.65
CA GLN A 592 -23.29 20.61 -30.61
C GLN A 592 -23.02 20.05 -32.01
N LEU A 593 -22.31 18.93 -32.07
CA LEU A 593 -22.05 18.19 -33.31
C LEU A 593 -23.05 17.04 -33.43
N ARG A 594 -23.89 17.07 -34.47
CA ARG A 594 -24.85 16.02 -34.78
C ARG A 594 -24.32 15.14 -35.91
N ILE A 595 -24.31 13.82 -35.69
CA ILE A 595 -24.01 12.80 -36.69
C ILE A 595 -25.34 12.12 -37.08
N PRO A 596 -25.92 12.46 -38.24
CA PRO A 596 -27.19 11.89 -38.67
C PRO A 596 -27.13 10.37 -38.82
N GLY A 597 -28.11 9.66 -38.25
CA GLY A 597 -28.16 8.19 -38.29
C GLY A 597 -27.00 7.49 -37.54
N GLY A 598 -26.25 8.22 -36.71
CA GLY A 598 -25.07 7.72 -35.99
C GLY A 598 -25.36 6.54 -35.06
N VAL A 599 -26.60 6.38 -34.59
CA VAL A 599 -27.05 5.33 -33.66
C VAL A 599 -28.30 4.59 -34.17
N ARG A 600 -28.52 4.58 -35.48
CA ARG A 600 -29.60 3.80 -36.11
C ARG A 600 -29.58 2.35 -35.65
N ASN A 601 -30.74 1.79 -35.30
CA ASN A 601 -30.89 0.42 -34.79
C ASN A 601 -30.14 0.12 -33.47
N TRP A 602 -29.62 1.12 -32.76
CA TRP A 602 -29.04 0.89 -31.44
C TRP A 602 -30.11 0.57 -30.41
N SER A 603 -29.84 -0.39 -29.53
CA SER A 603 -30.74 -0.74 -28.44
C SER A 603 -29.97 -1.04 -27.14
N PRO A 604 -30.53 -0.72 -25.96
CA PRO A 604 -29.83 -0.92 -24.68
C PRO A 604 -29.51 -2.39 -24.38
N GLU A 605 -30.34 -3.32 -24.87
CA GLU A 605 -30.18 -4.77 -24.69
C GLU A 605 -28.89 -5.32 -25.31
N MET A 606 -28.25 -4.57 -26.22
CA MET A 606 -26.93 -4.90 -26.76
C MET A 606 -25.85 -4.91 -25.67
N MET A 607 -25.99 -4.08 -24.63
CA MET A 607 -25.05 -4.01 -23.49
C MET A 607 -25.21 -5.16 -22.51
N ASP A 608 -26.40 -5.77 -22.44
CA ASP A 608 -26.68 -6.92 -21.55
C ASP A 608 -26.00 -8.21 -22.08
N ARG A 609 -25.48 -8.20 -23.31
CA ARG A 609 -24.73 -9.34 -23.90
C ARG A 609 -23.31 -9.38 -23.33
N LEU A 610 -22.86 -10.57 -22.95
CA LEU A 610 -21.48 -10.78 -22.52
C LEU A 610 -20.54 -10.93 -23.72
N ARG A 611 -19.32 -10.40 -23.59
CA ARG A 611 -18.27 -10.56 -24.60
C ARG A 611 -17.93 -12.04 -24.77
N PRO A 612 -17.96 -12.60 -25.99
CA PRO A 612 -17.55 -13.98 -26.25
C PRO A 612 -16.02 -14.13 -26.11
N GLU A 613 -15.54 -15.36 -25.91
CA GLU A 613 -14.10 -15.66 -25.74
C GLU A 613 -13.26 -15.34 -26.99
N ARG A 614 -13.88 -15.37 -28.18
CA ARG A 614 -13.25 -15.04 -29.46
C ARG A 614 -14.18 -14.20 -30.30
N LEU A 615 -13.62 -13.21 -30.99
CA LEU A 615 -14.35 -12.33 -31.91
C LEU A 615 -13.86 -12.57 -33.35
N ASP A 616 -14.05 -13.80 -33.82
CA ASP A 616 -13.47 -14.25 -35.10
C ASP A 616 -14.28 -13.76 -36.33
N ASN A 617 -15.59 -13.51 -36.20
CA ASN A 617 -16.45 -13.13 -37.32
C ASN A 617 -17.43 -11.99 -36.99
N LEU A 618 -17.09 -10.76 -37.41
CA LEU A 618 -17.93 -9.57 -37.19
C LEU A 618 -19.24 -9.60 -37.99
N ALA A 619 -19.33 -10.40 -39.06
CA ALA A 619 -20.52 -10.45 -39.92
C ALA A 619 -21.73 -11.16 -39.28
N GLU A 620 -21.52 -11.86 -38.16
CA GLU A 620 -22.59 -12.51 -37.38
C GLU A 620 -23.35 -11.53 -36.49
N PHE A 621 -22.83 -10.31 -36.32
CA PHE A 621 -23.41 -9.29 -35.45
C PHE A 621 -24.12 -8.21 -36.28
N GLU A 622 -25.33 -7.85 -35.86
CA GLU A 622 -26.02 -6.66 -36.36
C GLU A 622 -25.45 -5.44 -35.66
N ILE A 623 -24.64 -4.66 -36.39
CA ILE A 623 -23.92 -3.49 -35.86
C ILE A 623 -24.79 -2.24 -36.04
N PRO A 624 -25.02 -1.43 -34.99
CA PRO A 624 -25.83 -0.22 -35.09
C PRO A 624 -25.07 0.93 -35.77
N GLY A 625 -25.81 1.92 -36.25
CA GLY A 625 -25.29 3.12 -36.90
C GLY A 625 -25.13 2.98 -38.43
N PRO A 626 -24.35 3.88 -39.05
CA PRO A 626 -24.15 3.88 -40.49
C PRO A 626 -23.31 2.69 -40.97
N ASN A 627 -23.51 2.26 -42.23
CA ASN A 627 -22.80 1.13 -42.84
C ASN A 627 -21.36 1.50 -43.25
N LEU A 628 -20.55 1.89 -42.27
CA LEU A 628 -19.13 2.18 -42.39
C LEU A 628 -18.36 1.24 -41.46
N GLN A 629 -17.35 0.57 -42.01
CA GLN A 629 -16.55 -0.40 -41.25
C GLN A 629 -15.14 0.16 -41.00
N PRO A 630 -14.55 -0.11 -39.82
CA PRO A 630 -13.12 0.12 -39.60
C PRO A 630 -12.26 -0.69 -40.57
N LEU A 631 -11.04 -0.23 -40.80
CA LEU A 631 -10.07 -0.98 -41.59
C LEU A 631 -9.62 -2.26 -40.90
N THR A 632 -9.03 -3.17 -41.68
CA THR A 632 -8.47 -4.41 -41.15
C THR A 632 -7.33 -4.13 -40.15
N PRO A 633 -7.24 -4.91 -39.04
CA PRO A 633 -6.25 -4.69 -37.98
C PRO A 633 -4.81 -4.74 -38.50
N ILE A 634 -3.93 -3.91 -37.95
CA ILE A 634 -2.51 -3.87 -38.36
C ILE A 634 -1.68 -4.85 -37.53
N PHE A 635 -1.61 -4.64 -36.20
CA PHE A 635 -0.73 -5.39 -35.30
C PHE A 635 -1.43 -6.55 -34.56
N ALA A 636 -2.76 -6.50 -34.48
CA ALA A 636 -3.58 -7.44 -33.69
C ALA A 636 -4.24 -8.50 -34.57
N LYS A 637 -4.60 -9.64 -33.95
CA LYS A 637 -5.38 -10.70 -34.62
C LYS A 637 -6.87 -10.36 -34.71
N GLU A 638 -7.39 -9.75 -33.66
CA GLU A 638 -8.76 -9.24 -33.58
C GLU A 638 -8.77 -7.73 -33.83
N MET A 639 -9.93 -7.18 -34.19
CA MET A 639 -10.10 -5.74 -34.33
C MET A 639 -9.96 -5.04 -32.97
N PRO A 640 -9.09 -4.00 -32.87
CA PRO A 640 -9.03 -3.16 -31.67
C PRO A 640 -10.40 -2.58 -31.34
N GLU A 641 -10.80 -2.64 -30.07
CA GLU A 641 -12.11 -2.20 -29.58
C GLU A 641 -13.33 -2.81 -30.30
N ALA A 642 -13.19 -4.02 -30.88
CA ALA A 642 -14.29 -4.69 -31.59
C ALA A 642 -15.57 -4.84 -30.77
N TRP A 643 -15.46 -5.05 -29.46
CA TRP A 643 -16.63 -5.22 -28.61
C TRP A 643 -17.44 -3.93 -28.48
N ALA A 644 -16.76 -2.80 -28.29
CA ALA A 644 -17.41 -1.49 -28.29
C ALA A 644 -18.06 -1.19 -29.66
N TYR A 645 -17.37 -1.54 -30.75
CA TYR A 645 -17.91 -1.41 -32.10
C TYR A 645 -19.19 -2.25 -32.31
N ILE A 646 -19.22 -3.50 -31.84
CA ILE A 646 -20.41 -4.36 -31.93
C ILE A 646 -21.58 -3.79 -31.12
N GLN A 647 -21.33 -3.30 -29.91
CA GLN A 647 -22.39 -2.84 -29.01
C GLN A 647 -22.92 -1.44 -29.35
N HIS A 648 -22.07 -0.55 -29.88
CA HIS A 648 -22.39 0.87 -30.03
C HIS A 648 -22.28 1.38 -31.46
N GLY A 649 -21.64 0.64 -32.37
CA GLY A 649 -21.39 1.09 -33.73
C GLY A 649 -20.22 2.06 -33.83
N LEU A 650 -19.89 2.48 -35.05
CA LEU A 650 -18.71 3.31 -35.32
C LEU A 650 -18.80 4.69 -34.65
N ALA A 651 -19.90 5.42 -34.86
CA ALA A 651 -20.03 6.81 -34.43
C ALA A 651 -20.02 6.93 -32.89
N LYS A 652 -20.90 6.17 -32.23
CA LYS A 652 -20.99 6.18 -30.76
C LYS A 652 -19.76 5.55 -30.12
N GLY A 653 -19.26 4.42 -30.65
CA GLY A 653 -18.04 3.79 -30.17
C GLY A 653 -16.84 4.73 -30.23
N ALA A 654 -16.63 5.44 -31.34
CA ALA A 654 -15.55 6.41 -31.46
C ALA A 654 -15.70 7.58 -30.47
N ALA A 655 -16.91 8.11 -30.31
CA ALA A 655 -17.19 9.17 -29.33
C ALA A 655 -16.92 8.72 -27.88
N MET A 656 -17.27 7.48 -27.52
CA MET A 656 -16.99 6.89 -26.20
C MET A 656 -15.49 6.68 -25.98
N ILE A 657 -14.77 6.13 -26.96
CA ILE A 657 -13.32 5.91 -26.89
C ILE A 657 -12.58 7.25 -26.72
N LEU A 658 -13.04 8.31 -27.39
CA LEU A 658 -12.45 9.65 -27.29
C LEU A 658 -12.84 10.40 -26.00
N GLY A 659 -13.77 9.87 -25.20
CA GLY A 659 -14.25 10.53 -23.98
C GLY A 659 -15.13 11.75 -24.25
N LEU A 660 -15.96 11.71 -25.31
CA LEU A 660 -16.80 12.84 -25.73
C LEU A 660 -18.22 12.69 -25.19
N ARG A 661 -18.69 13.62 -24.35
CA ARG A 661 -20.06 13.59 -23.80
C ARG A 661 -21.10 13.69 -24.93
N HIS A 662 -22.05 12.76 -24.96
CA HIS A 662 -23.07 12.69 -25.99
C HIS A 662 -24.38 12.06 -25.51
N HIS A 663 -25.43 12.23 -26.31
CA HIS A 663 -26.74 11.63 -26.12
C HIS A 663 -27.37 11.24 -27.46
N HIS A 664 -28.46 10.49 -27.40
CA HIS A 664 -29.23 10.08 -28.57
C HIS A 664 -30.38 11.05 -28.81
N ASP A 665 -30.66 11.36 -30.06
CA ASP A 665 -31.83 12.12 -30.48
C ASP A 665 -32.48 11.40 -31.68
N GLY A 666 -33.41 10.50 -31.39
CA GLY A 666 -33.91 9.53 -32.36
C GLY A 666 -32.81 8.57 -32.82
N GLU A 667 -32.53 8.53 -34.12
CA GLU A 667 -31.45 7.72 -34.71
C GLU A 667 -30.09 8.47 -34.77
N ASP A 668 -30.07 9.74 -34.38
CA ASP A 668 -28.88 10.59 -34.47
C ASP A 668 -28.05 10.54 -33.19
N LEU A 669 -26.74 10.70 -33.36
CA LEU A 669 -25.81 10.89 -32.25
C LEU A 669 -25.51 12.38 -32.10
N VAL A 670 -25.73 12.93 -30.91
CA VAL A 670 -25.50 14.35 -30.61
C VAL A 670 -24.38 14.49 -29.58
N ILE A 671 -23.23 15.01 -30.01
CA ILE A 671 -22.06 15.24 -29.17
C ILE A 671 -22.09 16.67 -28.65
N THR A 672 -22.13 16.80 -27.33
CA THR A 672 -22.37 18.08 -26.64
C THR A 672 -21.10 18.76 -26.13
N THR A 673 -20.01 18.02 -25.96
CA THR A 673 -18.74 18.58 -25.44
C THR A 673 -17.53 17.86 -26.04
N GLY A 674 -16.44 18.60 -26.25
CA GLY A 674 -15.14 18.08 -26.72
C GLY A 674 -15.07 17.86 -28.24
N TRP A 675 -16.19 18.03 -28.95
CA TRP A 675 -16.25 17.91 -30.40
C TRP A 675 -15.44 19.00 -31.14
N PRO A 676 -15.27 20.26 -30.68
CA PRO A 676 -14.42 21.20 -31.41
C PRO A 676 -12.94 20.81 -31.34
N ALA A 677 -12.51 20.29 -30.18
CA ALA A 677 -11.16 19.76 -30.00
C ALA A 677 -10.89 18.57 -30.92
N LEU A 678 -11.89 17.69 -31.10
CA LEU A 678 -11.84 16.61 -32.09
C LEU A 678 -11.65 17.15 -33.51
N LEU A 679 -12.48 18.12 -33.90
CA LEU A 679 -12.42 18.73 -35.24
C LEU A 679 -11.08 19.41 -35.50
N GLU A 680 -10.59 20.21 -34.55
CA GLU A 680 -9.27 20.86 -34.62
C GLU A 680 -8.15 19.82 -34.72
N GLY A 681 -8.19 18.76 -33.91
CA GLY A 681 -7.19 17.68 -33.94
C GLY A 681 -7.13 16.92 -35.27
N PHE A 682 -8.25 16.88 -36.00
CA PHE A 682 -8.33 16.32 -37.34
C PHE A 682 -8.27 17.37 -38.47
N GLY A 683 -8.03 18.64 -38.16
CA GLY A 683 -7.80 19.69 -39.16
C GLY A 683 -9.07 20.21 -39.85
N TYR A 684 -10.21 20.22 -39.14
CA TYR A 684 -11.47 20.80 -39.58
C TYR A 684 -11.70 22.18 -38.94
N SER A 685 -12.29 23.09 -39.71
CA SER A 685 -12.95 24.31 -39.20
C SER A 685 -14.39 23.98 -38.81
N PHE A 686 -14.91 24.72 -37.84
CA PHE A 686 -16.26 24.59 -37.31
C PHE A 686 -17.00 25.95 -37.24
N GLU A 687 -16.53 26.96 -37.97
CA GLU A 687 -17.18 28.28 -37.99
C GLU A 687 -18.59 28.22 -38.60
N ASP A 688 -18.77 27.44 -39.66
CA ASP A 688 -20.05 27.25 -40.35
C ASP A 688 -20.93 26.15 -39.72
N GLU A 689 -22.12 25.92 -40.28
CA GLU A 689 -23.06 24.85 -39.88
C GLU A 689 -22.59 23.43 -40.27
N LYS A 690 -21.50 23.31 -41.02
CA LYS A 690 -20.89 22.04 -41.41
C LYS A 690 -19.39 22.04 -41.13
N PRO A 691 -18.80 20.92 -40.69
CA PRO A 691 -17.36 20.80 -40.59
C PRO A 691 -16.70 21.03 -41.95
N LEU A 692 -15.76 21.96 -42.03
CA LEU A 692 -15.02 22.25 -43.25
C LEU A 692 -13.57 21.77 -43.11
N ARG A 693 -13.16 20.81 -43.91
CA ARG A 693 -11.79 20.26 -43.87
C ARG A 693 -10.79 21.30 -44.40
N ILE A 694 -9.87 21.74 -43.54
CA ILE A 694 -8.80 22.70 -43.89
C ILE A 694 -7.52 21.95 -44.26
N VAL A 695 -7.22 20.87 -43.54
CA VAL A 695 -6.03 20.04 -43.75
C VAL A 695 -6.45 18.67 -44.27
N ASP A 696 -5.70 18.12 -45.23
CA ASP A 696 -5.95 16.76 -45.73
C ASP A 696 -5.47 15.69 -44.72
N ALA A 697 -6.24 15.53 -43.64
CA ALA A 697 -5.97 14.52 -42.62
C ALA A 697 -6.14 13.09 -43.15
N LYS A 698 -7.06 12.86 -44.09
CA LYS A 698 -7.35 11.52 -44.64
C LYS A 698 -6.09 10.91 -45.26
N THR A 699 -5.46 11.63 -46.19
CA THR A 699 -4.22 11.18 -46.84
C THR A 699 -3.10 10.91 -45.83
N ARG A 700 -2.92 11.78 -44.82
CA ARG A 700 -1.89 11.60 -43.78
C ARG A 700 -2.09 10.34 -42.94
N PHE A 701 -3.33 10.03 -42.55
CA PHE A 701 -3.64 8.82 -41.81
C PHE A 701 -3.47 7.57 -42.69
N GLU A 702 -3.91 7.61 -43.95
CA GLU A 702 -3.72 6.51 -44.90
C GLU A 702 -2.24 6.20 -45.16
N GLU A 703 -1.40 7.22 -45.35
CA GLU A 703 0.06 7.07 -45.47
C GLU A 703 0.68 6.45 -44.22
N ARG A 704 0.25 6.89 -43.03
CA ARG A 704 0.74 6.31 -41.77
C ARG A 704 0.30 4.86 -41.61
N ILE A 705 -0.94 4.53 -41.94
CA ILE A 705 -1.44 3.14 -41.92
C ILE A 705 -0.63 2.27 -42.88
N HIS A 706 -0.35 2.76 -44.09
CA HIS A 706 0.52 2.05 -45.04
C HIS A 706 1.91 1.81 -44.45
N GLN A 707 2.54 2.82 -43.85
CA GLN A 707 3.84 2.70 -43.21
C GLN A 707 3.85 1.65 -42.08
N LEU A 708 2.81 1.63 -41.24
CA LEU A 708 2.68 0.66 -40.15
C LEU A 708 2.45 -0.76 -40.68
N ARG A 709 1.68 -0.93 -41.75
CA ARG A 709 1.51 -2.23 -42.43
C ARG A 709 2.82 -2.77 -43.00
N GLN A 710 3.61 -1.92 -43.65
CA GLN A 710 4.95 -2.30 -44.12
C GLN A 710 5.87 -2.70 -42.96
N SER A 711 5.83 -1.92 -41.86
CA SER A 711 6.60 -2.23 -40.65
C SER A 711 6.19 -3.60 -40.07
N GLN A 712 4.89 -3.90 -40.03
CA GLN A 712 4.37 -5.17 -39.55
C GLN A 712 4.81 -6.36 -40.39
N ILE A 713 4.92 -6.22 -41.72
CA ILE A 713 5.46 -7.26 -42.60
C ILE A 713 6.91 -7.57 -42.19
N THR A 714 7.77 -6.55 -42.11
CA THR A 714 9.18 -6.72 -41.70
C THR A 714 9.31 -7.33 -40.30
N LEU A 715 8.47 -6.91 -39.34
CA LEU A 715 8.47 -7.47 -37.98
C LEU A 715 8.00 -8.93 -37.96
N THR A 716 7.02 -9.29 -38.79
CA THR A 716 6.50 -10.66 -38.87
C THR A 716 7.51 -11.60 -39.49
N GLU A 717 8.14 -11.20 -40.60
CA GLU A 717 9.24 -11.95 -41.25
C GLU A 717 10.38 -12.22 -40.25
N GLU A 718 10.76 -11.21 -39.47
CA GLU A 718 11.83 -11.36 -38.47
C GLU A 718 11.38 -12.22 -37.27
N ARG A 719 10.13 -12.11 -36.80
CA ARG A 719 9.57 -12.99 -35.75
C ARG A 719 9.58 -14.45 -36.19
N GLU A 720 9.20 -14.74 -37.43
CA GLU A 720 9.24 -16.10 -38.00
C GLU A 720 10.68 -16.62 -38.10
N ARG A 721 11.62 -15.80 -38.58
CA ARG A 721 13.05 -16.16 -38.64
C ARG A 721 13.62 -16.48 -37.26
N LEU A 722 13.30 -15.66 -36.26
CA LEU A 722 13.73 -15.86 -34.87
C LEU A 722 13.13 -17.13 -34.26
N GLU A 723 11.88 -17.49 -34.60
CA GLU A 723 11.25 -18.72 -34.14
C GLU A 723 11.91 -19.96 -34.76
N VAL A 724 12.22 -19.94 -36.07
CA VAL A 724 12.98 -21.01 -36.73
C VAL A 724 14.38 -21.15 -36.11
N LEU A 725 15.06 -20.04 -35.83
CA LEU A 725 16.36 -20.05 -35.16
C LEU A 725 16.26 -20.62 -33.74
N ARG A 726 15.21 -20.27 -32.99
CA ARG A 726 14.95 -20.80 -31.65
C ARG A 726 14.74 -22.31 -31.68
N GLN A 727 13.96 -22.83 -32.64
CA GLN A 727 13.73 -24.26 -32.81
C GLN A 727 15.02 -25.02 -33.19
N ALA A 728 15.84 -24.44 -34.07
CA ALA A 728 17.15 -25.00 -34.41
C ALA A 728 18.08 -25.05 -33.18
N ARG A 729 18.17 -23.94 -32.42
CA ARG A 729 18.95 -23.86 -31.17
C ARG A 729 18.46 -24.85 -30.11
N ALA A 730 17.15 -24.99 -29.94
CA ALA A 730 16.56 -25.93 -29.00
C ALA A 730 16.88 -27.38 -29.37
N THR A 731 16.82 -27.72 -30.66
CA THR A 731 17.15 -29.07 -31.15
C THR A 731 18.61 -29.43 -30.84
N VAL A 732 19.54 -28.52 -31.15
CA VAL A 732 20.98 -28.70 -30.86
C VAL A 732 21.24 -28.76 -29.36
N ARG A 733 20.59 -27.89 -28.57
CA ARG A 733 20.67 -27.88 -27.11
C ARG A 733 20.24 -29.22 -26.50
N ILE A 734 19.05 -29.71 -26.88
CA ILE A 734 18.49 -30.98 -26.37
C ILE A 734 19.40 -32.15 -26.74
N ALA A 735 19.91 -32.19 -27.96
CA ALA A 735 20.84 -33.24 -28.40
C ALA A 735 22.15 -33.22 -27.59
N ALA A 736 22.71 -32.03 -27.33
CA ALA A 736 23.94 -31.86 -26.56
C ALA A 736 23.73 -32.20 -25.06
N GLU A 737 22.64 -31.74 -24.45
CA GLU A 737 22.27 -32.09 -23.08
C GLU A 737 22.04 -33.60 -22.92
N THR A 738 21.39 -34.24 -23.89
CA THR A 738 21.14 -35.69 -23.87
C THR A 738 22.45 -36.47 -23.97
N ASN A 739 23.37 -36.06 -24.85
CA ASN A 739 24.70 -36.67 -24.98
C ASN A 739 25.54 -36.48 -23.70
N ALA A 740 25.49 -35.30 -23.08
CA ALA A 740 26.20 -35.01 -21.84
C ALA A 740 25.67 -35.86 -20.66
N ARG A 741 24.35 -36.06 -20.57
CA ARG A 741 23.73 -36.96 -19.58
C ARG A 741 24.15 -38.42 -19.79
N GLN A 742 24.24 -38.87 -21.04
CA GLN A 742 24.72 -40.23 -21.35
C GLN A 742 26.19 -40.44 -20.98
N ARG A 743 26.99 -39.37 -20.93
CA ARG A 743 28.39 -39.38 -20.46
C ARG A 743 28.52 -39.28 -18.94
N GLY A 744 27.42 -39.20 -18.20
CA GLY A 744 27.42 -39.13 -16.73
C GLY A 744 27.82 -37.77 -16.16
N LEU A 745 27.76 -36.69 -16.95
CA LEU A 745 28.08 -35.33 -16.51
C LEU A 745 27.03 -34.78 -15.55
N GLY A 746 27.43 -33.88 -14.66
CA GLY A 746 26.53 -33.23 -13.70
C GLY A 746 25.48 -32.35 -14.39
N ILE A 747 24.41 -31.98 -13.66
CA ILE A 747 23.29 -31.17 -14.20
C ILE A 747 23.79 -29.79 -14.68
N ALA A 748 24.69 -29.15 -13.95
CA ALA A 748 25.22 -27.83 -14.31
C ALA A 748 26.13 -27.89 -15.55
N GLU A 749 26.98 -28.92 -15.64
CA GLU A 749 27.86 -29.15 -16.80
C GLU A 749 27.05 -29.51 -18.06
N THR A 750 25.97 -30.27 -17.88
CA THR A 750 25.03 -30.61 -18.95
C THR A 750 24.36 -29.37 -19.53
N ASP A 751 23.87 -28.47 -18.68
CA ASP A 751 23.22 -27.22 -19.13
C ASP A 751 24.22 -26.26 -19.79
N GLU A 752 25.46 -26.19 -19.30
CA GLU A 752 26.53 -25.41 -19.90
C GLU A 752 26.90 -25.92 -21.31
N VAL A 753 27.05 -27.24 -21.46
CA VAL A 753 27.24 -27.89 -22.77
C VAL A 753 26.06 -27.60 -23.70
N GLY A 754 24.83 -27.64 -23.18
CA GLY A 754 23.62 -27.28 -23.92
C GLY A 754 23.63 -25.84 -24.42
N ARG A 755 24.03 -24.88 -23.56
CA ARG A 755 24.13 -23.45 -23.92
C ARG A 755 25.23 -23.19 -24.94
N GLN A 756 26.40 -23.80 -24.79
CA GLN A 756 27.50 -23.67 -25.74
C GLN A 756 27.13 -24.23 -27.12
N ALA A 757 26.45 -25.39 -27.16
CA ALA A 757 25.98 -25.98 -28.40
C ALA A 757 24.92 -25.11 -29.09
N ALA A 758 23.99 -24.51 -28.33
CA ALA A 758 23.02 -23.57 -28.87
C ALA A 758 23.67 -22.29 -29.43
N ALA A 759 24.73 -21.80 -28.80
CA ALA A 759 25.47 -20.61 -29.22
C ALA A 759 26.24 -20.82 -30.54
N GLN A 760 26.62 -22.06 -30.86
CA GLN A 760 27.29 -22.40 -32.12
C GLN A 760 26.37 -22.35 -33.35
N VAL A 761 25.04 -22.27 -33.16
CA VAL A 761 24.10 -22.10 -34.28
C VAL A 761 24.23 -20.67 -34.82
N PRO A 762 24.68 -20.49 -36.09
CA PRO A 762 24.91 -19.17 -36.67
C PRO A 762 23.61 -18.35 -36.75
N ASN A 763 23.66 -17.08 -36.33
CA ASN A 763 22.57 -16.14 -36.51
C ASN A 763 23.00 -15.08 -37.54
N PRO A 764 22.52 -15.15 -38.81
CA PRO A 764 22.88 -14.18 -39.84
C PRO A 764 22.29 -12.78 -39.61
N GLY A 765 21.40 -12.61 -38.61
CA GLY A 765 20.70 -11.35 -38.35
C GLY A 765 19.48 -11.14 -39.28
N PRO A 766 18.78 -10.00 -39.14
CA PRO A 766 17.69 -9.61 -40.04
C PRO A 766 18.23 -9.31 -41.45
N ALA A 767 17.38 -9.49 -42.47
CA ALA A 767 17.74 -9.24 -43.88
C ALA A 767 18.14 -7.78 -44.14
N ASP A 768 17.47 -6.83 -43.50
CA ASP A 768 17.85 -5.41 -43.44
C ASP A 768 17.76 -4.90 -42.00
N PRO A 769 18.91 -4.77 -41.29
CA PRO A 769 18.94 -4.28 -39.92
C PRO A 769 18.41 -2.86 -39.72
N LYS A 770 18.57 -1.97 -40.71
CA LYS A 770 18.10 -0.58 -40.61
C LYS A 770 16.59 -0.51 -40.75
N LEU A 771 16.04 -1.25 -41.71
CA LEU A 771 14.59 -1.36 -41.90
C LEU A 771 13.93 -2.00 -40.68
N TYR A 772 14.52 -3.06 -40.13
CA TYR A 772 14.01 -3.71 -38.92
C TYR A 772 14.00 -2.76 -37.72
N LEU A 773 15.10 -2.03 -37.48
CA LEU A 773 15.16 -1.03 -36.41
C LEU A 773 14.10 0.07 -36.58
N ALA A 774 13.93 0.58 -37.81
CA ALA A 774 12.89 1.56 -38.12
C ALA A 774 11.47 1.00 -37.87
N ALA A 775 11.22 -0.26 -38.25
CA ALA A 775 9.94 -0.94 -38.01
C ALA A 775 9.67 -1.12 -36.50
N GLN A 776 10.69 -1.47 -35.70
CA GLN A 776 10.60 -1.54 -34.24
C GLN A 776 10.23 -0.19 -33.63
N ILE A 777 10.91 0.89 -34.06
CA ILE A 777 10.60 2.25 -33.61
C ILE A 777 9.17 2.63 -34.01
N HIS A 778 8.73 2.32 -35.23
CA HIS A 778 7.39 2.66 -35.69
C HIS A 778 6.27 1.92 -34.92
N GLU A 779 6.43 0.62 -34.64
CA GLU A 779 5.50 -0.15 -33.80
C GLU A 779 5.46 0.41 -32.37
N ASP A 780 6.62 0.75 -31.81
CA ASP A 780 6.74 1.28 -30.46
C ASP A 780 6.13 2.67 -30.32
N ASP A 781 6.44 3.57 -31.25
CA ASP A 781 5.88 4.91 -31.31
C ASP A 781 4.36 4.86 -31.48
N HIS A 782 3.84 3.94 -32.28
CA HIS A 782 2.40 3.81 -32.45
C HIS A 782 1.71 3.28 -31.19
N ILE A 783 2.31 2.33 -30.47
CA ILE A 783 1.73 1.81 -29.23
C ILE A 783 1.78 2.85 -28.10
N VAL A 784 2.79 3.73 -28.08
CA VAL A 784 2.95 4.74 -27.03
C VAL A 784 2.17 6.03 -27.34
N ASP A 785 2.16 6.47 -28.59
CA ASP A 785 1.57 7.77 -28.98
C ASP A 785 0.25 7.64 -29.77
N GLY A 786 -0.13 6.45 -30.23
CA GLY A 786 -1.39 6.22 -30.94
C GLY A 786 -1.54 7.11 -32.18
N ILE A 787 -2.71 7.75 -32.30
CA ILE A 787 -2.98 8.73 -33.36
C ILE A 787 -2.55 10.15 -32.97
N LEU A 788 -2.19 10.41 -31.71
CA LEU A 788 -1.76 11.73 -31.24
C LEU A 788 -0.53 12.25 -32.00
N LEU A 789 0.34 11.34 -32.45
CA LEU A 789 1.49 11.69 -33.30
C LEU A 789 1.09 12.40 -34.60
N GLN A 790 -0.05 12.03 -35.20
CA GLN A 790 -0.57 12.69 -36.41
C GLN A 790 -1.32 13.97 -36.06
N VAL A 791 -2.09 13.96 -34.96
CA VAL A 791 -2.77 15.16 -34.45
C VAL A 791 -1.78 16.31 -34.23
N ARG A 792 -0.62 16.03 -33.59
CA ARG A 792 0.48 16.99 -33.39
C ARG A 792 1.10 17.55 -34.69
N LYS A 793 0.88 16.90 -35.83
CA LYS A 793 1.35 17.36 -37.16
C LYS A 793 0.27 18.09 -37.95
N ILE A 794 -1.00 17.91 -37.58
CA ILE A 794 -2.15 18.50 -38.26
C ILE A 794 -2.54 19.82 -37.61
N SER A 795 -2.56 19.87 -36.28
CA SER A 795 -2.95 21.04 -35.51
C SER A 795 -1.72 21.86 -35.10
N ASP A 796 -1.86 23.19 -35.11
CA ASP A 796 -0.85 24.14 -34.62
C ASP A 796 -0.81 24.26 -33.08
N LEU A 797 -1.76 23.62 -32.39
CA LEU A 797 -1.83 23.61 -30.93
C LEU A 797 -0.88 22.56 -30.35
N ARG A 798 -0.41 22.83 -29.11
CA ARG A 798 0.36 21.84 -28.35
C ARG A 798 -0.59 20.79 -27.79
N TRP A 799 -0.39 19.52 -28.15
CA TRP A 799 -1.17 18.38 -27.67
C TRP A 799 -0.33 17.43 -26.83
N GLU A 800 -0.85 17.09 -25.65
CA GLU A 800 -0.29 16.11 -24.72
C GLU A 800 -1.31 15.02 -24.38
N HIS A 801 -0.83 13.84 -24.00
CA HIS A 801 -1.69 12.71 -23.65
C HIS A 801 -2.62 13.04 -22.48
N ALA A 802 -3.92 12.83 -22.66
CA ALA A 802 -4.89 12.95 -21.58
C ALA A 802 -4.78 11.82 -20.54
N ALA A 803 -4.64 10.57 -20.99
CA ALA A 803 -4.60 9.38 -20.14
C ALA A 803 -3.59 8.33 -20.66
N PRO A 804 -2.27 8.62 -20.64
CA PRO A 804 -1.26 7.72 -21.20
C PRO A 804 -1.08 6.42 -20.41
N VAL A 805 -1.46 6.43 -19.12
CA VAL A 805 -1.31 5.27 -18.23
C VAL A 805 -2.56 5.08 -17.38
N ARG A 806 -3.06 3.85 -17.36
CA ARG A 806 -4.13 3.39 -16.48
C ARG A 806 -3.63 2.30 -15.55
N ILE A 807 -4.04 2.35 -14.28
CA ILE A 807 -3.58 1.47 -13.23
C ILE A 807 -4.57 0.31 -13.08
N GLY A 808 -4.09 -0.89 -13.40
CA GLY A 808 -4.82 -2.11 -13.08
C GLY A 808 -4.92 -2.32 -11.58
N CYS A 809 -6.09 -2.75 -11.10
CA CYS A 809 -6.30 -2.97 -9.68
C CYS A 809 -7.43 -3.96 -9.40
N ARG A 810 -7.41 -4.50 -8.18
CA ARG A 810 -8.46 -5.37 -7.64
C ARG A 810 -8.65 -5.18 -6.16
N MET A 811 -9.79 -5.61 -5.65
CA MET A 811 -10.04 -5.60 -4.22
C MET A 811 -9.06 -6.52 -3.48
N GLY A 812 -8.38 -5.93 -2.49
CA GLY A 812 -7.59 -6.61 -1.47
C GLY A 812 -8.50 -6.90 -0.28
N ARG A 813 -8.28 -6.24 0.85
CA ARG A 813 -9.05 -6.45 2.08
C ARG A 813 -10.06 -5.32 2.26
N PRO A 814 -11.31 -5.59 2.65
CA PRO A 814 -12.24 -4.53 3.07
C PRO A 814 -11.70 -3.77 4.29
N GLU A 815 -12.29 -2.61 4.59
CA GLU A 815 -12.03 -1.89 5.83
C GLU A 815 -12.39 -2.71 7.08
N LYS A 816 -11.93 -2.24 8.24
CA LYS A 816 -12.32 -2.78 9.53
C LYS A 816 -12.50 -1.66 10.55
N ALA A 817 -13.57 -1.71 11.32
CA ALA A 817 -13.77 -0.89 12.52
C ALA A 817 -14.59 -1.69 13.53
N ALA A 818 -13.93 -2.53 14.33
CA ALA A 818 -14.62 -3.44 15.23
C ALA A 818 -13.80 -3.80 16.49
N PRO A 819 -14.44 -4.10 17.63
CA PRO A 819 -13.75 -4.57 18.83
C PRO A 819 -12.89 -5.81 18.56
N ARG A 820 -11.69 -5.86 19.15
CA ARG A 820 -10.83 -7.04 19.08
C ARG A 820 -11.36 -8.11 20.03
N VAL A 821 -12.05 -9.10 19.48
CA VAL A 821 -12.65 -10.18 20.26
C VAL A 821 -11.84 -11.47 20.11
N MET A 822 -11.44 -12.08 21.22
CA MET A 822 -10.91 -13.44 21.21
C MET A 822 -11.99 -14.43 20.75
N ASN A 823 -11.61 -15.51 20.07
CA ASN A 823 -12.56 -16.58 19.75
C ASN A 823 -12.33 -17.78 20.70
N PRO A 824 -13.25 -18.07 21.65
CA PRO A 824 -14.51 -17.38 21.93
C PRO A 824 -14.33 -16.11 22.80
N MET A 825 -15.33 -15.22 22.74
CA MET A 825 -15.35 -13.97 23.51
C MET A 825 -15.14 -14.23 25.00
N THR A 826 -14.28 -13.43 25.62
CA THR A 826 -13.88 -13.58 27.02
C THR A 826 -13.95 -12.22 27.71
N HIS A 827 -14.44 -12.18 28.95
CA HIS A 827 -14.48 -10.97 29.79
C HIS A 827 -13.43 -11.03 30.91
N ALA A 828 -13.10 -12.23 31.39
CA ALA A 828 -12.14 -12.45 32.46
C ALA A 828 -11.03 -13.42 32.04
N LEU A 829 -9.77 -13.09 32.31
CA LEU A 829 -8.64 -14.01 32.14
C LEU A 829 -8.55 -15.01 33.31
N PHE A 830 -9.64 -15.73 33.52
CA PHE A 830 -9.83 -16.69 34.60
C PHE A 830 -10.12 -18.08 34.02
N PRO A 831 -9.46 -19.16 34.46
CA PRO A 831 -9.67 -20.50 33.92
C PRO A 831 -10.82 -21.20 34.66
N ILE A 832 -11.80 -21.69 33.90
CA ILE A 832 -12.91 -22.53 34.41
C ILE A 832 -12.94 -23.93 33.78
N ASP A 833 -11.97 -24.23 32.91
CA ASP A 833 -11.86 -25.47 32.12
C ASP A 833 -13.18 -25.84 31.42
N LEU A 834 -13.70 -27.05 31.65
CA LEU A 834 -14.99 -27.51 31.08
C LEU A 834 -16.18 -27.22 32.00
N ASN A 835 -15.98 -26.55 33.14
CA ASN A 835 -17.06 -26.34 34.12
C ASN A 835 -18.10 -25.30 33.68
N GLY A 836 -17.76 -24.40 32.76
CA GLY A 836 -18.68 -23.39 32.23
C GLY A 836 -19.55 -23.84 31.04
N GLY A 837 -19.45 -25.10 30.62
CA GLY A 837 -20.07 -25.61 29.39
C GLY A 837 -19.44 -25.03 28.12
N ASN A 838 -20.09 -25.25 26.97
CA ASN A 838 -19.55 -24.85 25.66
C ASN A 838 -19.31 -23.34 25.53
N GLN A 839 -20.15 -22.53 26.17
CA GLN A 839 -20.06 -21.06 26.18
C GLN A 839 -19.10 -20.50 27.23
N ARG A 840 -18.51 -21.35 28.09
CA ARG A 840 -17.56 -20.98 29.14
C ARG A 840 -18.11 -19.90 30.09
N LEU A 841 -19.34 -20.09 30.56
CA LEU A 841 -20.01 -19.16 31.46
C LEU A 841 -19.61 -19.37 32.92
N LEU A 842 -19.31 -18.27 33.60
CA LEU A 842 -18.98 -18.27 35.03
C LEU A 842 -20.14 -18.78 35.88
N ALA A 843 -21.38 -18.39 35.57
CA ALA A 843 -22.57 -18.80 36.32
C ALA A 843 -22.73 -20.34 36.34
N ASN A 844 -22.47 -21.02 35.22
CA ASN A 844 -22.51 -22.48 35.14
C ASN A 844 -21.42 -23.13 36.01
N ALA A 845 -20.23 -22.53 36.04
CA ALA A 845 -19.13 -23.02 36.87
C ALA A 845 -19.43 -22.77 38.38
N ALA A 846 -20.06 -21.64 38.72
CA ALA A 846 -20.45 -21.28 40.08
C ALA A 846 -21.49 -22.26 40.67
N ASN A 847 -22.41 -22.78 39.86
CA ASN A 847 -23.38 -23.80 40.29
C ASN A 847 -22.74 -25.09 40.79
N LYS A 848 -21.49 -25.38 40.40
CA LYS A 848 -20.73 -26.54 40.91
C LYS A 848 -20.09 -26.29 42.27
N GLN A 849 -20.19 -25.08 42.81
CA GLN A 849 -19.56 -24.56 44.03
C GLN A 849 -18.02 -24.59 44.00
N SER A 850 -17.43 -25.77 43.86
CA SER A 850 -15.99 -25.97 43.73
C SER A 850 -15.61 -26.48 42.34
N ILE A 851 -14.51 -25.97 41.79
CA ILE A 851 -13.95 -26.42 40.51
C ILE A 851 -12.49 -26.80 40.66
N ARG A 852 -12.05 -27.77 39.85
CA ARG A 852 -10.64 -28.17 39.72
C ARG A 852 -10.09 -27.64 38.42
N VAL A 853 -9.10 -26.74 38.50
CA VAL A 853 -8.55 -26.03 37.33
C VAL A 853 -7.06 -25.82 37.47
N GLN A 854 -6.37 -25.72 36.33
CA GLN A 854 -4.92 -25.51 36.32
C GLN A 854 -4.58 -24.05 36.56
N MET A 855 -3.91 -23.77 37.68
CA MET A 855 -3.49 -22.43 38.10
C MET A 855 -2.10 -22.48 38.75
N GLY A 856 -1.42 -21.34 38.77
CA GLY A 856 -0.16 -21.19 39.50
C GLY A 856 -0.32 -21.44 41.00
N ARG A 857 0.57 -22.24 41.60
CA ARG A 857 0.56 -22.54 43.03
C ARG A 857 1.26 -21.42 43.83
N ARG A 858 0.52 -20.78 44.73
CA ARG A 858 1.01 -19.65 45.54
C ARG A 858 0.64 -19.83 47.01
N THR A 859 1.42 -19.21 47.90
CA THR A 859 1.22 -19.28 49.36
C THR A 859 1.03 -17.89 49.93
N CYS A 860 0.01 -17.70 50.76
CA CYS A 860 -0.27 -16.42 51.41
C CYS A 860 0.78 -16.12 52.49
N LYS A 861 1.35 -14.91 52.46
CA LYS A 861 2.30 -14.46 53.50
C LYS A 861 1.65 -14.21 54.86
N LYS A 862 0.34 -13.90 54.90
CA LYS A 862 -0.38 -13.50 56.13
C LYS A 862 -0.93 -14.69 56.90
N CYS A 863 -1.60 -15.62 56.23
CA CYS A 863 -2.22 -16.79 56.89
C CYS A 863 -1.55 -18.14 56.56
N GLY A 864 -0.49 -18.16 55.75
CA GLY A 864 0.24 -19.38 55.37
C GLY A 864 -0.50 -20.36 54.45
N LYS A 865 -1.80 -20.15 54.20
CA LYS A 865 -2.63 -21.04 53.35
C LYS A 865 -2.27 -20.92 51.87
N GLU A 866 -2.46 -22.00 51.12
CA GLU A 866 -2.26 -22.04 49.67
C GLU A 866 -3.42 -21.36 48.93
N SER A 867 -3.14 -20.40 48.07
CA SER A 867 -4.15 -19.66 47.30
C SER A 867 -3.60 -19.40 45.90
N PRO A 868 -4.30 -19.75 44.81
CA PRO A 868 -3.80 -19.54 43.45
C PRO A 868 -3.84 -18.07 42.99
N PHE A 869 -4.51 -17.20 43.74
CA PHE A 869 -4.69 -15.77 43.45
C PHE A 869 -3.60 -14.88 44.03
N ILE A 870 -3.43 -13.67 43.50
CA ILE A 870 -2.49 -12.66 44.01
C ILE A 870 -2.81 -12.27 45.46
N LEU A 871 -4.08 -12.06 45.76
CA LEU A 871 -4.59 -11.85 47.12
C LEU A 871 -5.20 -13.12 47.67
N CYS A 872 -5.03 -13.37 48.96
CA CYS A 872 -5.60 -14.53 49.61
C CYS A 872 -7.14 -14.46 49.64
N HIS A 873 -7.78 -15.42 48.96
CA HIS A 873 -9.24 -15.52 48.85
C HIS A 873 -9.93 -16.18 50.06
N HIS A 874 -9.18 -16.72 51.03
CA HIS A 874 -9.78 -17.36 52.19
C HIS A 874 -10.47 -16.34 53.10
N ARG A 875 -11.71 -16.61 53.50
CA ARG A 875 -12.45 -15.81 54.47
C ARG A 875 -11.81 -15.87 55.86
N LEU A 876 -11.93 -14.78 56.60
CA LEU A 876 -11.63 -14.74 58.02
C LEU A 876 -12.71 -15.52 58.77
N VAL A 877 -12.31 -16.17 59.86
CA VAL A 877 -13.24 -16.88 60.74
C VAL A 877 -13.52 -16.03 61.98
N ASP A 878 -14.77 -16.02 62.44
CA ASP A 878 -15.15 -15.41 63.70
C ASP A 878 -14.71 -16.23 64.92
N SER A 879 -15.05 -15.75 66.13
CA SER A 879 -14.74 -16.43 67.39
C SER A 879 -15.37 -17.82 67.51
N ASP A 880 -16.44 -18.08 66.76
CA ASP A 880 -17.18 -19.35 66.74
C ASP A 880 -16.73 -20.28 65.60
N GLY A 881 -15.74 -19.84 64.80
CA GLY A 881 -15.18 -20.61 63.69
C GLY A 881 -15.94 -20.51 62.37
N HIS A 882 -16.96 -19.65 62.25
CA HIS A 882 -17.70 -19.45 61.00
C HIS A 882 -17.02 -18.43 60.10
N GLU A 883 -17.07 -18.67 58.78
CA GLU A 883 -16.52 -17.76 57.79
C GLU A 883 -17.35 -16.46 57.69
N ARG A 884 -16.68 -15.33 57.87
CA ARG A 884 -17.28 -14.00 57.68
C ARG A 884 -17.41 -13.69 56.19
N VAL A 885 -18.64 -13.51 55.73
CA VAL A 885 -18.95 -13.19 54.32
C VAL A 885 -18.42 -11.79 53.99
N GLY A 886 -17.70 -11.65 52.86
CA GLY A 886 -17.10 -10.39 52.44
C GLY A 886 -15.75 -10.04 53.10
N GLU A 887 -15.39 -10.67 54.23
CA GLU A 887 -14.12 -10.44 54.92
C GLU A 887 -13.09 -11.53 54.57
N THR A 888 -12.21 -11.25 53.61
CA THR A 888 -11.11 -12.16 53.23
C THR A 888 -9.79 -11.81 53.93
N CYS A 889 -8.88 -12.77 54.03
CA CYS A 889 -7.54 -12.58 54.59
C CYS A 889 -6.79 -11.42 53.91
N GLY A 890 -6.94 -11.27 52.58
CA GLY A 890 -6.38 -10.18 51.79
C GLY A 890 -4.84 -10.17 51.68
N GLY A 891 -4.14 -11.10 52.34
CA GLY A 891 -2.69 -11.14 52.32
C GLY A 891 -2.12 -11.51 50.94
N ARG A 892 -1.10 -10.77 50.48
CA ARG A 892 -0.40 -11.04 49.22
C ARG A 892 0.23 -12.43 49.21
N THR A 893 0.11 -13.13 48.09
CA THR A 893 0.65 -14.48 47.91
C THR A 893 1.96 -14.47 47.11
N LYS A 894 2.89 -15.36 47.43
CA LYS A 894 4.12 -15.61 46.66
C LYS A 894 3.98 -16.90 45.87
N MET A 895 4.37 -16.87 44.60
CA MET A 895 4.47 -18.06 43.76
C MET A 895 5.57 -18.98 44.32
N ARG A 896 5.29 -20.29 44.39
CA ARG A 896 6.31 -21.27 44.80
C ARG A 896 7.29 -21.53 43.67
N GLU A 897 8.57 -21.72 43.98
CA GLU A 897 9.56 -22.17 42.99
C GLU A 897 9.17 -23.57 42.45
N SER A 898 9.25 -23.74 41.13
CA SER A 898 8.93 -25.02 40.48
C SER A 898 10.15 -25.93 40.53
N ASP A 899 9.95 -27.19 40.92
CA ASP A 899 11.00 -28.22 40.93
C ASP A 899 11.58 -28.48 39.53
N ASN A 900 10.86 -28.12 38.47
CA ASN A 900 11.30 -28.28 37.09
C ASN A 900 11.32 -26.94 36.34
N LYS A 901 12.50 -26.30 36.28
CA LYS A 901 12.71 -25.00 35.63
C LYS A 901 12.55 -25.06 34.09
N LYS A 902 12.61 -26.25 33.47
CA LYS A 902 12.52 -26.46 32.01
C LYS A 902 11.09 -26.55 31.47
N ARG A 903 10.06 -26.61 32.34
CA ARG A 903 8.66 -26.71 31.89
C ARG A 903 8.14 -25.38 31.35
N ARG A 904 7.58 -25.40 30.14
CA ARG A 904 6.94 -24.24 29.49
C ARG A 904 5.76 -23.63 30.29
N ARG A 905 5.04 -24.45 31.07
CA ARG A 905 3.92 -24.02 31.93
C ARG A 905 4.06 -24.62 33.33
N ARG A 906 3.83 -23.79 34.35
CA ARG A 906 4.07 -24.11 35.76
C ARG A 906 2.81 -24.35 36.59
N GLY A 907 1.62 -24.24 36.02
CA GLY A 907 0.39 -24.43 36.78
C GLY A 907 0.14 -25.89 37.14
N GLU A 908 -0.47 -26.07 38.30
CA GLU A 908 -0.88 -27.34 38.87
C GLU A 908 -2.41 -27.35 39.00
N ILE A 909 -3.03 -28.53 39.13
CA ILE A 909 -4.48 -28.62 39.36
C ILE A 909 -4.77 -28.14 40.79
N GLN A 910 -5.52 -27.05 40.90
CA GLN A 910 -5.93 -26.43 42.16
C GLN A 910 -7.46 -26.54 42.31
N THR A 911 -7.93 -26.69 43.55
CA THR A 911 -9.36 -26.67 43.87
C THR A 911 -9.75 -25.26 44.32
N VAL A 912 -10.75 -24.67 43.67
CA VAL A 912 -11.20 -23.29 43.93
C VAL A 912 -12.69 -23.30 44.28
N ARG A 913 -13.05 -22.65 45.39
CA ARG A 913 -14.44 -22.38 45.80
C ARG A 913 -14.94 -21.12 45.07
N LEU A 914 -15.64 -21.30 43.96
CA LEU A 914 -16.15 -20.19 43.15
C LEU A 914 -17.34 -19.49 43.80
N ASP A 915 -18.21 -20.24 44.48
CA ASP A 915 -19.41 -19.72 45.16
C ASP A 915 -19.08 -18.59 46.14
N THR A 916 -18.14 -18.83 47.05
CA THR A 916 -17.71 -17.86 48.07
C THR A 916 -16.97 -16.68 47.44
N MET A 917 -16.05 -16.96 46.52
CA MET A 917 -15.23 -15.95 45.86
C MET A 917 -16.07 -14.96 45.03
N ILE A 918 -17.05 -15.47 44.29
CA ILE A 918 -17.94 -14.64 43.46
C ILE A 918 -18.83 -13.75 44.34
N GLU A 919 -19.33 -14.27 45.46
CA GLU A 919 -20.13 -13.48 46.42
C GLU A 919 -19.28 -12.40 47.10
N ASP A 920 -18.04 -12.71 47.47
CA ASP A 920 -17.11 -11.73 48.05
C ASP A 920 -16.73 -10.64 47.05
N ALA A 921 -16.60 -10.98 45.76
CA ALA A 921 -16.39 -10.03 44.68
C ALA A 921 -17.64 -9.15 44.45
N ARG A 922 -18.85 -9.72 44.53
CA ARG A 922 -20.12 -8.99 44.43
C ARG A 922 -20.23 -7.90 45.51
N ILE A 923 -19.92 -8.26 46.76
CA ILE A 923 -19.96 -7.34 47.91
C ILE A 923 -18.89 -6.25 47.77
N ARG A 924 -17.66 -6.62 47.39
CA ARG A 924 -16.55 -5.66 47.21
C ARG A 924 -16.83 -4.63 46.11
N LEU A 925 -17.46 -5.05 45.02
CA LEU A 925 -17.85 -4.16 43.92
C LEU A 925 -19.15 -3.39 44.17
N GLY A 926 -19.87 -3.67 45.26
CA GLY A 926 -21.15 -3.02 45.55
C GLY A 926 -22.23 -3.28 44.49
N ILE A 927 -22.19 -4.41 43.78
CA ILE A 927 -23.16 -4.73 42.72
C ILE A 927 -24.31 -5.60 43.26
N ASP A 928 -25.55 -5.21 42.98
CA ASP A 928 -26.74 -5.95 43.46
C ASP A 928 -26.84 -7.34 42.84
N ARG A 929 -26.55 -7.45 41.54
CA ARG A 929 -26.66 -8.69 40.77
C ARG A 929 -25.47 -8.90 39.88
N ILE A 930 -25.04 -10.15 39.83
CA ILE A 930 -23.93 -10.59 38.99
C ILE A 930 -24.41 -10.68 37.54
N PRO A 931 -23.65 -10.13 36.57
CA PRO A 931 -23.99 -10.27 35.17
C PRO A 931 -24.13 -11.75 34.77
N ARG A 932 -25.25 -12.10 34.13
CA ARG A 932 -25.54 -13.51 33.77
C ARG A 932 -24.56 -14.07 32.73
N GLN A 933 -23.96 -13.21 31.90
CA GLN A 933 -23.14 -13.59 30.74
C GLN A 933 -21.64 -13.31 30.94
N VAL A 934 -21.09 -13.62 32.12
CA VAL A 934 -19.63 -13.53 32.32
C VAL A 934 -18.96 -14.75 31.66
N LYS A 935 -18.17 -14.49 30.62
CA LYS A 935 -17.41 -15.51 29.88
C LYS A 935 -15.95 -15.55 30.33
N CYS A 936 -15.45 -16.75 30.64
CA CYS A 936 -14.10 -16.98 31.14
C CYS A 936 -13.28 -17.85 30.16
N MET A 937 -12.01 -18.08 30.48
CA MET A 937 -11.13 -18.93 29.66
C MET A 937 -11.25 -20.40 30.03
N LYS A 938 -10.90 -21.28 29.08
CA LYS A 938 -10.72 -22.71 29.38
C LYS A 938 -9.45 -22.91 30.23
N GLN A 939 -8.33 -22.37 29.77
CA GLN A 939 -7.02 -22.44 30.44
C GLN A 939 -6.26 -21.15 30.20
N ILE A 940 -5.38 -20.78 31.14
CA ILE A 940 -4.44 -19.67 30.97
C ILE A 940 -3.20 -20.18 30.24
N ALA A 941 -2.76 -19.44 29.21
CA ALA A 941 -1.60 -19.80 28.39
C ALA A 941 -0.26 -19.28 28.94
N SER A 942 -0.27 -18.34 29.89
CA SER A 942 0.93 -17.75 30.49
C SER A 942 1.79 -18.78 31.22
N ARG A 943 3.10 -18.51 31.33
CA ARG A 943 4.09 -19.41 31.94
C ARG A 943 3.72 -19.80 33.38
N ASP A 944 3.38 -18.81 34.19
CA ASP A 944 3.04 -18.99 35.60
C ASP A 944 1.55 -19.28 35.84
N GLN A 945 0.70 -19.22 34.81
CA GLN A 945 -0.75 -19.50 34.87
C GLN A 945 -1.44 -18.79 36.05
N THR A 946 -1.09 -17.53 36.30
CA THR A 946 -1.72 -16.69 37.34
C THR A 946 -3.02 -16.10 36.79
N PRO A 947 -4.18 -16.33 37.43
CA PRO A 947 -5.46 -15.80 36.98
C PRO A 947 -5.60 -14.30 37.27
N GLU A 948 -6.36 -13.60 36.41
CA GLU A 948 -6.82 -12.24 36.67
C GLU A 948 -7.88 -12.23 37.80
N ALA A 949 -7.95 -11.12 38.54
CA ALA A 949 -8.99 -10.86 39.52
C ALA A 949 -10.38 -10.93 38.87
N ILE A 950 -11.31 -11.64 39.49
CA ILE A 950 -12.63 -11.88 38.89
C ILE A 950 -13.47 -10.61 38.82
N GLU A 951 -13.22 -9.69 39.74
CA GLU A 951 -13.82 -8.37 39.86
C GLU A 951 -13.73 -7.61 38.53
N LYS A 952 -12.53 -7.58 37.91
CA LYS A 952 -12.31 -6.95 36.60
C LYS A 952 -13.18 -7.59 35.51
N GLY A 953 -13.32 -8.92 35.54
CA GLY A 953 -14.17 -9.66 34.63
C GLY A 953 -15.67 -9.38 34.79
N LEU A 954 -16.13 -9.14 36.02
CA LEU A 954 -17.52 -8.78 36.32
C LEU A 954 -17.83 -7.37 35.80
N LEU A 955 -16.95 -6.40 36.06
CA LEU A 955 -17.10 -5.02 35.57
C LEU A 955 -17.05 -4.96 34.03
N ARG A 956 -16.11 -5.67 33.38
CA ARG A 956 -16.10 -5.78 31.91
C ARG A 956 -17.40 -6.37 31.36
N ALA A 957 -17.96 -7.40 32.01
CA ALA A 957 -19.22 -7.99 31.60
C ALA A 957 -20.42 -7.04 31.79
N LYS A 958 -20.42 -6.20 32.84
CA LYS A 958 -21.41 -5.14 33.07
C LYS A 958 -21.42 -4.13 31.90
N HIS A 959 -20.24 -3.73 31.44
CA HIS A 959 -20.05 -2.80 30.32
C HIS A 959 -19.99 -3.47 28.93
N LYS A 960 -20.19 -4.79 28.85
CA LYS A 960 -20.15 -5.59 27.61
C LYS A 960 -18.81 -5.51 26.86
N LEU A 961 -17.70 -5.40 27.58
CA LEU A 961 -16.35 -5.28 27.02
C LEU A 961 -15.63 -6.64 26.96
N PRO A 962 -14.96 -6.96 25.83
CA PRO A 962 -14.06 -8.10 25.76
C PRO A 962 -12.70 -7.77 26.39
N VAL A 963 -12.00 -8.79 26.87
CA VAL A 963 -10.58 -8.69 27.25
C VAL A 963 -9.71 -9.42 26.23
N PHE A 964 -8.54 -8.88 25.92
CA PHE A 964 -7.51 -9.54 25.12
C PHE A 964 -6.49 -10.30 25.99
N ARG A 965 -5.57 -11.03 25.38
CA ARG A 965 -4.69 -12.01 26.08
C ARG A 965 -3.79 -11.40 27.16
N ASP A 966 -3.51 -10.11 27.05
CA ASP A 966 -2.65 -9.31 27.92
C ASP A 966 -3.44 -8.49 28.96
N GLY A 967 -4.77 -8.63 29.00
CA GLY A 967 -5.63 -7.90 29.95
C GLY A 967 -6.15 -6.55 29.42
N THR A 968 -5.76 -6.16 28.20
CA THR A 968 -6.20 -4.90 27.57
C THR A 968 -7.55 -5.05 26.86
N VAL A 969 -8.26 -3.93 26.72
CA VAL A 969 -9.42 -3.78 25.83
C VAL A 969 -8.93 -3.13 24.54
N ARG A 970 -9.25 -3.71 23.38
CA ARG A 970 -8.70 -3.26 22.09
C ARG A 970 -9.80 -3.11 21.04
N PHE A 971 -9.63 -2.13 20.16
CA PHE A 971 -10.49 -1.88 19.02
C PHE A 971 -9.64 -1.88 17.74
N ASP A 972 -9.99 -2.72 16.76
CA ASP A 972 -9.25 -2.81 15.50
C ASP A 972 -9.87 -1.85 14.47
N MET A 973 -9.06 -0.92 13.96
CA MET A 973 -9.43 0.00 12.89
C MET A 973 -8.47 -0.09 11.71
N SER A 974 -8.98 0.08 10.49
CA SER A 974 -8.17 0.46 9.34
C SER A 974 -7.81 1.93 9.47
N ASP A 975 -6.53 2.21 9.54
CA ASP A 975 -5.95 3.54 9.55
C ASP A 975 -5.72 4.03 8.12
N VAL A 976 -6.04 5.30 7.89
CA VAL A 976 -5.71 6.02 6.66
C VAL A 976 -5.02 7.32 7.07
N PRO A 977 -3.98 7.74 6.35
CA PRO A 977 -3.22 8.93 6.70
C PRO A 977 -4.03 10.18 6.40
N ILE A 978 -3.84 11.22 7.19
CA ILE A 978 -4.37 12.56 6.97
C ILE A 978 -3.33 13.58 7.42
N THR A 979 -3.27 14.71 6.73
CA THR A 979 -2.40 15.84 7.11
C THR A 979 -3.19 17.08 7.47
N HIS A 980 -4.36 17.24 6.87
CA HIS A 980 -5.19 18.42 7.03
C HIS A 980 -6.66 18.02 7.11
N PHE A 981 -7.43 18.77 7.90
CA PHE A 981 -8.86 18.59 8.08
C PHE A 981 -9.54 19.93 8.33
N THR A 982 -10.85 19.98 8.14
CA THR A 982 -11.68 21.11 8.57
C THR A 982 -12.49 20.71 9.82
N PRO A 983 -12.80 21.65 10.74
CA PRO A 983 -13.66 21.39 11.89
C PRO A 983 -14.99 20.71 11.50
N ARG A 984 -15.58 21.13 10.37
CA ARG A 984 -16.80 20.55 9.81
C ARG A 984 -16.66 19.08 9.43
N GLU A 985 -15.57 18.67 8.80
CA GLU A 985 -15.33 17.28 8.37
C GLU A 985 -15.28 16.32 9.57
N VAL A 986 -14.68 16.75 10.68
CA VAL A 986 -14.56 15.94 11.91
C VAL A 986 -15.78 16.07 12.82
N GLY A 987 -16.67 17.05 12.56
CA GLY A 987 -17.87 17.29 13.35
C GLY A 987 -17.58 17.88 14.73
N VAL A 988 -16.51 18.67 14.84
CA VAL A 988 -16.10 19.34 16.08
C VAL A 988 -16.12 20.86 15.84
N PRO A 989 -16.82 21.66 16.67
CA PRO A 989 -16.83 23.11 16.52
C PRO A 989 -15.42 23.71 16.67
N TRP A 990 -15.10 24.72 15.86
CA TRP A 990 -13.78 25.36 15.86
C TRP A 990 -13.34 25.86 17.23
N GLN A 991 -14.25 26.34 18.10
CA GLN A 991 -13.92 26.79 19.46
C GLN A 991 -13.39 25.65 20.34
N THR A 992 -13.85 24.42 20.10
CA THR A 992 -13.35 23.24 20.84
C THR A 992 -11.94 22.91 20.36
N LEU A 993 -11.67 23.00 19.06
CA LEU A 993 -10.33 22.77 18.51
C LEU A 993 -9.34 23.85 18.97
N GLU A 994 -9.77 25.12 19.02
CA GLU A 994 -8.99 26.21 19.60
C GLU A 994 -8.59 25.89 21.05
N SER A 995 -9.54 25.38 21.87
CA SER A 995 -9.25 24.95 23.25
C SER A 995 -8.30 23.75 23.36
N LEU A 996 -8.15 22.97 22.28
CA LEU A 996 -7.22 21.84 22.17
C LEU A 996 -5.84 22.28 21.64
N GLY A 997 -5.64 23.56 21.34
CA GLY A 997 -4.36 24.12 20.87
C GLY A 997 -4.32 24.46 19.38
N TYR A 998 -5.39 24.21 18.62
CA TYR A 998 -5.48 24.59 17.20
C TYR A 998 -5.83 26.08 17.06
N ALA A 999 -4.86 26.96 17.29
CA ALA A 999 -5.06 28.41 17.27
C ALA A 999 -5.10 29.02 15.85
N ASN A 1000 -4.37 28.41 14.90
CA ASN A 1000 -4.16 28.95 13.57
C ASN A 1000 -4.48 27.91 12.49
N ASP A 1001 -4.90 28.38 11.31
CA ASP A 1001 -5.06 27.56 10.12
C ASP A 1001 -3.72 27.23 9.43
N CYS A 1002 -3.76 26.40 8.39
CA CYS A 1002 -2.55 25.98 7.66
C CYS A 1002 -1.86 27.10 6.88
N GLU A 1003 -2.45 28.30 6.81
CA GLU A 1003 -1.83 29.51 6.26
C GLU A 1003 -1.33 30.46 7.37
N GLY A 1004 -1.56 30.13 8.63
CA GLY A 1004 -1.18 30.93 9.80
C GLY A 1004 -2.20 31.96 10.24
N ASN A 1005 -3.40 32.01 9.64
CA ASN A 1005 -4.43 32.93 10.11
C ASN A 1005 -5.10 32.39 11.38
N PRO A 1006 -5.56 33.25 12.29
CA PRO A 1006 -6.32 32.81 13.47
C PRO A 1006 -7.57 31.99 13.07
N LEU A 1007 -7.86 30.95 13.83
CA LEU A 1007 -9.05 30.12 13.65
C LEU A 1007 -10.32 30.89 14.07
N GLN A 1008 -11.32 30.94 13.21
CA GLN A 1008 -12.55 31.75 13.39
C GLN A 1008 -13.83 31.04 12.93
N ASN A 1009 -13.74 29.98 12.13
CA ASN A 1009 -14.91 29.27 11.59
C ASN A 1009 -14.63 27.78 11.27
N ASP A 1010 -15.70 27.04 10.98
CA ASP A 1010 -15.65 25.58 10.78
C ASP A 1010 -15.17 25.11 9.40
N GLU A 1011 -14.90 26.04 8.47
CA GLU A 1011 -14.47 25.75 7.09
C GLU A 1011 -12.96 26.00 6.88
N GLN A 1012 -12.27 26.57 7.88
CA GLN A 1012 -10.82 26.77 7.82
C GLN A 1012 -10.08 25.42 7.86
N MET A 1013 -9.05 25.30 7.03
CA MET A 1013 -8.22 24.10 6.93
C MET A 1013 -7.16 24.13 8.02
N LEU A 1014 -7.19 23.14 8.90
CA LEU A 1014 -6.20 22.94 9.96
C LEU A 1014 -5.20 21.87 9.54
N GLU A 1015 -3.94 22.03 9.97
CA GLU A 1015 -2.95 20.95 9.94
C GLU A 1015 -3.10 20.11 11.21
N ILE A 1016 -3.14 18.78 11.09
CA ILE A 1016 -3.33 17.89 12.25
C ILE A 1016 -2.05 17.78 13.08
N PHE A 1017 -2.15 17.84 14.41
CA PHE A 1017 -1.00 17.58 15.26
C PHE A 1017 -0.53 16.11 15.14
N PRO A 1018 0.78 15.83 15.30
CA PRO A 1018 1.35 14.52 14.92
C PRO A 1018 0.79 13.29 15.65
N GLN A 1019 0.24 13.45 16.86
CA GLN A 1019 -0.31 12.33 17.66
C GLN A 1019 -1.83 12.39 17.79
N ASP A 1020 -2.47 13.39 17.21
CA ASP A 1020 -3.92 13.47 17.11
C ASP A 1020 -4.42 12.54 16.01
N PHE A 1021 -5.59 11.96 16.23
CA PHE A 1021 -6.22 11.07 15.27
C PHE A 1021 -7.75 11.18 15.33
N ILE A 1022 -8.38 11.06 14.16
CA ILE A 1022 -9.83 11.17 14.02
C ILE A 1022 -10.45 9.78 14.13
N VAL A 1023 -11.27 9.58 15.15
CA VAL A 1023 -11.85 8.28 15.48
C VAL A 1023 -13.10 7.99 14.63
N SER A 1024 -13.26 6.74 14.17
CA SER A 1024 -14.49 6.28 13.52
C SER A 1024 -15.66 6.32 14.49
N LYS A 1025 -16.82 6.78 14.03
CA LYS A 1025 -18.08 6.79 14.82
C LYS A 1025 -18.44 5.41 15.38
N ASN A 1026 -18.05 4.33 14.71
CA ASN A 1026 -18.27 2.95 15.17
C ASN A 1026 -17.50 2.61 16.47
N ALA A 1027 -16.44 3.34 16.80
CA ALA A 1027 -15.65 3.14 18.01
C ALA A 1027 -16.18 3.94 19.21
N CYS A 1028 -16.96 5.01 18.99
CA CYS A 1028 -17.37 5.95 20.04
C CYS A 1028 -18.09 5.25 21.21
N GLU A 1029 -19.15 4.48 20.95
CA GLU A 1029 -19.87 3.76 22.00
C GLU A 1029 -18.97 2.74 22.74
N PHE A 1030 -18.00 2.15 22.03
CA PHE A 1030 -17.06 1.22 22.63
C PHE A 1030 -16.09 1.92 23.58
N PHE A 1031 -15.52 3.07 23.18
CA PHE A 1031 -14.61 3.84 24.04
C PHE A 1031 -15.33 4.49 25.22
N VAL A 1032 -16.57 4.97 25.06
CA VAL A 1032 -17.37 5.48 26.18
C VAL A 1032 -17.60 4.38 27.23
N ARG A 1033 -17.97 3.17 26.80
CA ARG A 1033 -18.10 2.03 27.74
C ARG A 1033 -16.77 1.63 28.36
N THR A 1034 -15.66 1.78 27.63
CA THR A 1034 -14.31 1.51 28.15
C THR A 1034 -13.93 2.53 29.23
N ALA A 1035 -14.24 3.81 29.05
CA ALA A 1035 -14.05 4.84 30.08
C ALA A 1035 -14.89 4.55 31.33
N GLN A 1036 -16.17 4.22 31.16
CA GLN A 1036 -17.06 3.83 32.27
C GLN A 1036 -16.55 2.59 33.04
N PHE A 1037 -15.89 1.66 32.35
CA PHE A 1037 -15.23 0.51 32.98
C PHE A 1037 -13.95 0.89 33.74
N ILE A 1038 -13.24 1.93 33.33
CA ILE A 1038 -12.03 2.41 34.01
C ILE A 1038 -12.41 3.22 35.26
N ASP A 1039 -13.51 3.98 35.19
CA ASP A 1039 -14.03 4.80 36.29
C ASP A 1039 -14.58 3.95 37.46
N GLU A 1040 -15.21 2.81 37.13
CA GLU A 1040 -15.73 1.83 38.10
C GLU A 1040 -14.67 0.83 38.58
#